data_AF-A0A9P6LFX1-F1
#
_entry.id   AF-A0A9P6LFX1-F1
#
_cell.length_a   1.000
_cell.length_b   1.000
_cell.length_c   1.000
_cell.angle_alpha   90.00
_cell.angle_beta   90.00
_cell.angle_gamma   90.00
#
_symmetry.space_group_name_H-M   'P 1'
#
loop_
_entity.id
_entity.type
_entity.pdbx_description
1 polymer ?
#
loop_
_entity_poly.entity_id
_entity_poly.type
_entity_poly.pdbx_seq_one_letter_code
_entity_poly.pdbx_strand_id
1 'polypeptide(L)'
;MDTVPPHIPLTIDTDAGVVRGRGACDDKGPMAAQIFAVEELRQEGKVKKGDVSFLFVVGEEKGGPGMIAANDMNLTWEAGIFGEPTEGKLGKGHKGHLVFELTARGKACHSGYPHLGINAISLLLQALVKLDQVQWPCSDLLGPSTFNMGQIEGGEGYNVVAPDAKALCAVRVAASLPQIKEEITAVVAECPGVEVEFKFEYPETLLDFDFEGFESMPVSYGTDVPRLKGYDVSNTANIQPPIYEAFGQVHLLSWVAIAYTAMNVAMVPLARRLAVLGNLRYQVVVYCLVFVVGSAVSGAAPNINSVIIGRAIQGIGGAGLYQLAIIINTMVTTSTELARTQGLTAVSWAIGLMLGPVIGGAFAENQKATWRWAMYINLPVLAVIIVCNFLALPNMHAPNAVPMMQGLRAIDWAGVVLHVGGFILLCSALIFSGSTWEWSSHSTIIAWVFVGVIYIVYILQQKFCLLTSKERRNIPADILKNRTVILICVATSAVGGCYGIALYYTPLFFAFTKGFDPVDAAVRLLPFIFTFIFFTIITAGIVPVIGRYAPFYVAGGALTIIGGALQAQITATTSESRVMGVSSLIGAGVGCMWQTGVAILMQSVPANRRLDATAMFIMFQLAGVSITLAMAGCIFQNVGFSKLKESLGGSGFSDHDIREALAGLDSKVWSDTDPRVTQVAVGHVADVIANNQYLIVACGIVAFLSGCFMKWEKLDFGRGKQATK
;
A
#
# COMPACT_ATOMS: atom_id res chain seq x y z
N MET A 1 22.47 -29.05 -12.02
CA MET A 1 21.72 -29.71 -13.10
C MET A 1 21.57 -31.15 -12.65
N ASP A 2 20.51 -31.40 -11.89
CA ASP A 2 20.21 -32.50 -10.98
C ASP A 2 21.34 -32.84 -10.00
N THR A 3 21.08 -32.60 -8.72
CA THR A 3 21.95 -32.98 -7.59
C THR A 3 21.23 -33.82 -6.54
N VAL A 4 20.13 -34.48 -6.90
CA VAL A 4 19.34 -35.32 -5.98
C VAL A 4 20.01 -36.70 -5.85
N PRO A 5 20.44 -37.12 -4.64
CA PRO A 5 21.02 -38.44 -4.45
C PRO A 5 19.98 -39.55 -4.62
N PRO A 6 20.34 -40.72 -5.18
CA PRO A 6 21.66 -41.09 -5.68
C PRO A 6 21.91 -40.59 -7.11
N HIS A 7 23.18 -40.29 -7.40
CA HIS A 7 23.66 -40.06 -8.76
C HIS A 7 23.51 -41.35 -9.59
N ILE A 8 22.83 -41.25 -10.73
CA ILE A 8 22.76 -42.29 -11.75
C ILE A 8 23.36 -41.69 -13.03
N PRO A 9 24.43 -42.27 -13.59
CA PRO A 9 25.11 -41.72 -14.76
C PRO A 9 24.18 -41.70 -15.99
N LEU A 10 24.48 -40.82 -16.93
CA LEU A 10 23.78 -40.80 -18.22
C LEU A 10 24.24 -41.96 -19.09
N THR A 11 23.30 -42.69 -19.68
CA THR A 11 23.53 -43.67 -20.75
C THR A 11 22.72 -43.30 -21.98
N ILE A 12 23.29 -43.55 -23.16
CA ILE A 12 22.66 -43.28 -24.45
C ILE A 12 22.35 -44.62 -25.12
N ASP A 13 21.09 -44.81 -25.46
CA ASP A 13 20.58 -45.91 -26.26
C ASP A 13 20.44 -45.40 -27.70
N THR A 14 21.48 -45.61 -28.52
CA THR A 14 21.56 -45.08 -29.88
C THR A 14 20.50 -45.64 -30.81
N ASP A 15 20.04 -46.86 -30.53
CA ASP A 15 19.16 -47.62 -31.41
C ASP A 15 17.69 -47.26 -31.13
N ALA A 16 17.35 -46.91 -29.88
CA ALA A 16 16.07 -46.34 -29.50
C ALA A 16 16.01 -44.80 -29.51
N GLY A 17 17.16 -44.12 -29.65
CA GLY A 17 17.27 -42.66 -29.54
C GLY A 17 17.05 -42.10 -28.14
N VAL A 18 17.21 -42.92 -27.09
CA VAL A 18 16.80 -42.57 -25.70
C VAL A 18 18.01 -42.29 -24.81
N VAL A 19 18.03 -41.12 -24.17
CA VAL A 19 18.96 -40.82 -23.07
C VAL A 19 18.31 -41.22 -21.75
N ARG A 20 19.03 -41.99 -20.91
CA ARG A 20 18.57 -42.43 -19.58
C ARG A 20 19.54 -41.99 -18.50
N GLY A 21 19.05 -41.75 -17.29
CA GLY A 21 19.86 -41.37 -16.11
C GLY A 21 19.12 -40.45 -15.16
N ARG A 22 19.75 -40.10 -14.03
CA ARG A 22 19.21 -39.16 -13.02
C ARG A 22 19.11 -37.77 -13.68
N GLY A 23 17.90 -37.20 -13.74
CA GLY A 23 17.64 -35.92 -14.39
C GLY A 23 17.90 -35.94 -15.90
N ALA A 24 17.53 -37.01 -16.61
CA ALA A 24 17.63 -37.06 -18.07
C ALA A 24 16.41 -36.40 -18.77
N CYS A 25 15.20 -36.67 -18.27
CA CYS A 25 13.96 -36.01 -18.69
C CYS A 25 13.68 -34.74 -17.88
N ASP A 26 14.06 -34.79 -16.61
CA ASP A 26 13.88 -33.73 -15.62
C ASP A 26 15.15 -32.87 -15.54
N ASP A 27 15.04 -31.55 -15.35
CA ASP A 27 16.12 -30.55 -15.31
C ASP A 27 17.02 -30.48 -16.57
N LYS A 28 17.83 -31.53 -16.89
CA LYS A 28 18.85 -31.48 -17.96
C LYS A 28 18.27 -31.59 -19.37
N GLY A 29 17.15 -32.30 -19.55
CA GLY A 29 16.49 -32.46 -20.85
C GLY A 29 16.00 -31.11 -21.41
N PRO A 30 15.13 -30.40 -20.68
CA PRO A 30 14.66 -29.06 -21.05
C PRO A 30 15.82 -28.06 -21.21
N MET A 31 16.78 -28.08 -20.28
CA MET A 31 18.00 -27.26 -20.35
C MET A 31 18.81 -27.47 -21.63
N ALA A 32 19.04 -28.72 -22.04
CA ALA A 32 19.73 -29.02 -23.30
C ALA A 32 18.93 -28.53 -24.51
N ALA A 33 17.61 -28.76 -24.52
CA ALA A 33 16.72 -28.31 -25.59
C ALA A 33 16.73 -26.78 -25.74
N GLN A 34 16.62 -26.04 -24.62
CA GLN A 34 16.71 -24.58 -24.61
C GLN A 34 18.08 -24.08 -25.11
N ILE A 35 19.18 -24.71 -24.69
CA ILE A 35 20.54 -24.35 -25.14
C ILE A 35 20.69 -24.55 -26.66
N PHE A 36 20.26 -25.70 -27.19
CA PHE A 36 20.34 -25.98 -28.62
C PHE A 36 19.43 -25.06 -29.45
N ALA A 37 18.20 -24.80 -29.01
CA ALA A 37 17.27 -23.92 -29.72
C ALA A 37 17.79 -22.48 -29.82
N VAL A 38 18.32 -21.92 -28.73
CA VAL A 38 18.89 -20.56 -28.76
C VAL A 38 20.17 -20.50 -29.59
N GLU A 39 21.01 -21.54 -29.56
CA GLU A 39 22.22 -21.62 -30.39
C GLU A 39 21.89 -21.73 -31.89
N GLU A 40 20.85 -22.49 -32.26
CA GLU A 40 20.35 -22.58 -33.64
C GLU A 40 19.78 -21.23 -34.11
N LEU A 41 18.90 -20.60 -33.33
CA LEU A 41 18.37 -19.25 -33.61
C LEU A 41 19.49 -18.19 -33.71
N ARG A 42 20.60 -18.36 -32.96
CA ARG A 42 21.77 -17.48 -32.99
C ARG A 42 22.63 -17.73 -34.24
N GLN A 43 22.71 -18.96 -34.73
CA GLN A 43 23.37 -19.29 -36.01
C GLN A 43 22.56 -18.80 -37.22
N GLU A 44 21.23 -18.86 -37.14
CA GLU A 44 20.32 -18.25 -38.13
C GLU A 44 20.30 -16.70 -38.06
N GLY A 45 20.88 -16.10 -37.02
CA GLY A 45 20.89 -14.64 -36.81
C GLY A 45 19.55 -14.05 -36.36
N LYS A 46 18.59 -14.89 -35.92
CA LYS A 46 17.28 -14.48 -35.39
C LYS A 46 17.37 -13.89 -33.98
N VAL A 47 18.32 -14.34 -33.16
CA VAL A 47 18.61 -13.77 -31.83
C VAL A 47 20.04 -13.23 -31.74
N LYS A 48 20.20 -12.14 -30.98
CA LYS A 48 21.46 -11.42 -30.75
C LYS A 48 21.83 -11.47 -29.27
N LYS A 49 22.97 -10.84 -28.92
CA LYS A 49 23.46 -10.75 -27.55
C LYS A 49 22.62 -9.74 -26.76
N GLY A 50 21.71 -10.25 -25.93
CA GLY A 50 20.81 -9.49 -25.07
C GLY A 50 19.39 -10.07 -25.09
N ASP A 51 18.98 -10.54 -26.27
CA ASP A 51 17.63 -10.99 -26.61
C ASP A 51 17.16 -12.21 -25.80
N VAL A 52 18.09 -13.07 -25.36
CA VAL A 52 17.80 -14.25 -24.54
C VAL A 52 18.87 -14.43 -23.45
N SER A 53 18.45 -14.79 -22.24
CA SER A 53 19.33 -15.14 -21.12
C SER A 53 18.92 -16.47 -20.48
N PHE A 54 19.89 -17.23 -20.01
CA PHE A 54 19.67 -18.50 -19.30
C PHE A 54 19.77 -18.28 -17.79
N LEU A 55 18.70 -18.62 -17.06
CA LEU A 55 18.67 -18.64 -15.60
C LEU A 55 18.67 -20.09 -15.11
N PHE A 56 19.82 -20.56 -14.63
CA PHE A 56 19.95 -21.89 -14.04
C PHE A 56 20.06 -21.79 -12.51
N VAL A 57 19.03 -22.27 -11.81
CA VAL A 57 18.89 -22.17 -10.36
C VAL A 57 19.36 -23.42 -9.63
N VAL A 58 19.41 -23.35 -8.30
CA VAL A 58 19.75 -24.48 -7.41
C VAL A 58 18.61 -24.80 -6.45
N GLY A 59 18.31 -26.08 -6.29
CA GLY A 59 17.44 -26.58 -5.22
C GLY A 59 15.93 -26.41 -5.43
N GLU A 60 15.46 -26.36 -6.68
CA GLU A 60 14.03 -26.42 -7.06
C GLU A 60 13.29 -27.52 -6.24
N GLU A 61 13.69 -28.79 -6.37
CA GLU A 61 13.37 -29.98 -5.55
C GLU A 61 13.44 -29.81 -4.01
N LYS A 62 13.94 -28.68 -3.51
CA LYS A 62 14.08 -28.33 -2.09
C LYS A 62 13.50 -26.94 -1.76
N GLY A 63 12.52 -26.49 -2.55
CA GLY A 63 11.71 -25.30 -2.30
C GLY A 63 12.19 -24.04 -3.03
N GLY A 64 13.04 -24.18 -4.05
CA GLY A 64 13.45 -23.09 -4.93
C GLY A 64 14.36 -22.01 -4.36
N PRO A 65 15.34 -22.27 -3.48
CA PRO A 65 16.18 -21.23 -2.91
C PRO A 65 17.00 -20.49 -3.98
N GLY A 66 17.34 -21.14 -5.09
CA GLY A 66 17.98 -20.50 -6.23
C GLY A 66 17.04 -19.57 -7.02
N MET A 67 15.76 -19.93 -7.18
CA MET A 67 14.77 -19.04 -7.80
C MET A 67 14.41 -17.87 -6.87
N ILE A 68 14.31 -18.12 -5.55
CA ILE A 68 14.19 -17.08 -4.53
C ILE A 68 15.36 -16.09 -4.63
N ALA A 69 16.60 -16.57 -4.79
CA ALA A 69 17.79 -15.74 -4.95
C ALA A 69 17.86 -15.02 -6.32
N ALA A 70 17.29 -15.60 -7.38
CA ALA A 70 17.25 -14.98 -8.71
C ALA A 70 16.48 -13.64 -8.71
N ASN A 71 15.48 -13.51 -7.83
CA ASN A 71 14.77 -12.24 -7.62
C ASN A 71 15.66 -11.10 -7.12
N ASP A 72 16.77 -11.42 -6.47
CA ASP A 72 17.69 -10.44 -5.90
C ASP A 72 18.83 -10.11 -6.90
N MET A 73 18.77 -10.68 -8.12
CA MET A 73 19.71 -10.43 -9.23
C MET A 73 19.28 -9.27 -10.15
N ASN A 74 18.12 -8.62 -9.91
CA ASN A 74 17.54 -7.57 -10.76
C ASN A 74 17.45 -7.96 -12.25
N LEU A 75 17.04 -9.20 -12.52
CA LEU A 75 16.78 -9.67 -13.87
C LEU A 75 15.49 -9.02 -14.40
N THR A 76 15.43 -8.78 -15.70
CA THR A 76 14.24 -8.26 -16.42
C THR A 76 14.03 -9.10 -17.68
N TRP A 77 12.77 -9.40 -18.00
CA TRP A 77 12.39 -10.27 -19.11
C TRP A 77 10.97 -9.93 -19.59
N GLU A 78 10.70 -10.05 -20.89
CA GLU A 78 9.36 -9.88 -21.45
C GLU A 78 8.50 -11.14 -21.30
N ALA A 79 9.14 -12.33 -21.34
CA ALA A 79 8.53 -13.63 -21.12
C ALA A 79 9.53 -14.59 -20.48
N GLY A 80 9.07 -15.50 -19.62
CA GLY A 80 9.89 -16.53 -18.98
C GLY A 80 9.49 -17.93 -19.45
N ILE A 81 10.44 -18.68 -20.05
CA ILE A 81 10.21 -20.07 -20.50
C ILE A 81 10.79 -21.03 -19.45
N PHE A 82 9.90 -21.63 -18.66
CA PHE A 82 10.26 -22.65 -17.67
C PHE A 82 10.34 -24.03 -18.35
N GLY A 83 11.44 -24.74 -18.10
CA GLY A 83 11.73 -26.03 -18.74
C GLY A 83 11.31 -27.21 -17.87
N GLU A 84 10.17 -27.82 -18.17
CA GLU A 84 9.51 -28.83 -17.33
C GLU A 84 9.20 -30.12 -18.13
N PRO A 85 9.11 -31.31 -17.49
CA PRO A 85 8.81 -32.58 -18.16
C PRO A 85 7.32 -32.65 -18.60
N THR A 86 7.05 -32.07 -19.76
CA THR A 86 5.72 -31.69 -20.28
C THR A 86 5.37 -32.37 -21.61
N GLU A 87 6.07 -33.45 -21.98
CA GLU A 87 5.91 -34.16 -23.27
C GLU A 87 6.11 -33.27 -24.53
N GLY A 88 6.72 -32.08 -24.38
CA GLY A 88 6.86 -31.10 -25.46
C GLY A 88 5.65 -30.16 -25.65
N LYS A 89 4.72 -30.16 -24.69
CA LYS A 89 3.48 -29.35 -24.68
C LYS A 89 3.63 -28.16 -23.75
N LEU A 90 2.95 -27.05 -24.02
CA LEU A 90 2.95 -25.90 -23.11
C LEU A 90 2.12 -26.19 -21.85
N GLY A 91 2.67 -25.87 -20.68
CA GLY A 91 1.94 -25.95 -19.42
C GLY A 91 0.85 -24.87 -19.36
N LYS A 92 -0.41 -25.25 -19.17
CA LYS A 92 -1.55 -24.32 -18.97
C LYS A 92 -1.54 -23.56 -17.64
N GLY A 93 -0.46 -23.74 -16.87
CA GLY A 93 -0.46 -23.64 -15.42
C GLY A 93 -0.20 -24.99 -14.77
N HIS A 94 0.12 -24.93 -13.48
CA HIS A 94 0.43 -26.06 -12.64
C HIS A 94 -0.38 -26.04 -11.35
N LYS A 95 -0.59 -27.22 -10.77
CA LYS A 95 -1.27 -27.34 -9.49
C LYS A 95 -0.44 -26.74 -8.36
N GLY A 96 -1.13 -26.12 -7.42
CA GLY A 96 -0.59 -25.75 -6.13
C GLY A 96 -0.33 -26.97 -5.26
N HIS A 97 0.13 -26.74 -4.04
CA HIS A 97 0.40 -27.81 -3.08
C HIS A 97 0.10 -27.33 -1.67
N LEU A 98 -0.70 -28.10 -0.93
CA LEU A 98 -0.99 -27.90 0.48
C LEU A 98 -0.56 -29.17 1.23
N VAL A 99 0.32 -29.03 2.22
CA VAL A 99 0.78 -30.14 3.07
C VAL A 99 0.38 -29.88 4.51
N PHE A 100 -0.21 -30.87 5.17
CA PHE A 100 -0.69 -30.75 6.55
C PHE A 100 -0.48 -32.05 7.32
N GLU A 101 -0.28 -31.93 8.63
CA GLU A 101 -0.19 -33.05 9.55
C GLU A 101 -1.46 -33.11 10.39
N LEU A 102 -2.09 -34.28 10.43
CA LEU A 102 -3.13 -34.61 11.40
C LEU A 102 -2.48 -35.28 12.60
N THR A 103 -2.82 -34.87 13.82
CA THR A 103 -2.36 -35.52 15.06
C THR A 103 -3.57 -35.91 15.91
N ALA A 104 -3.69 -37.18 16.26
CA ALA A 104 -4.73 -37.69 17.14
C ALA A 104 -4.16 -38.01 18.53
N ARG A 105 -4.87 -37.61 19.59
CA ARG A 105 -4.47 -37.89 20.98
C ARG A 105 -5.48 -38.81 21.64
N GLY A 106 -5.00 -39.98 22.05
CA GLY A 106 -5.75 -41.02 22.72
C GLY A 106 -5.42 -41.11 24.22
N LYS A 107 -5.58 -42.31 24.77
CA LYS A 107 -5.28 -42.66 26.16
C LYS A 107 -4.90 -44.13 26.22
N ALA A 108 -3.65 -44.42 26.56
CA ALA A 108 -3.15 -45.78 26.62
C ALA A 108 -3.86 -46.63 27.69
N CYS A 109 -4.12 -47.88 27.35
CA CYS A 109 -4.46 -48.97 28.26
C CYS A 109 -4.02 -50.30 27.64
N HIS A 110 -4.08 -51.39 28.42
CA HIS A 110 -3.86 -52.73 27.89
C HIS A 110 -4.99 -53.10 26.91
N SER A 111 -4.63 -53.59 25.73
CA SER A 111 -5.55 -53.98 24.63
C SER A 111 -6.70 -54.90 25.04
N GLY A 112 -6.52 -55.75 26.06
CA GLY A 112 -7.57 -56.60 26.62
C GLY A 112 -8.69 -55.86 27.38
N TYR A 113 -8.51 -54.57 27.69
CA TYR A 113 -9.50 -53.72 28.36
C TYR A 113 -9.68 -52.39 27.61
N PRO A 114 -10.07 -52.41 26.32
CA PRO A 114 -9.98 -51.25 25.44
C PRO A 114 -10.93 -50.11 25.85
N HIS A 115 -12.01 -50.43 26.57
CA HIS A 115 -12.98 -49.47 27.12
C HIS A 115 -12.40 -48.55 28.21
N LEU A 116 -11.18 -48.81 28.70
CA LEU A 116 -10.49 -47.94 29.67
C LEU A 116 -9.62 -46.85 28.99
N GLY A 117 -9.38 -46.99 27.69
CA GLY A 117 -8.52 -46.10 26.89
C GLY A 117 -9.28 -45.40 25.76
N ILE A 118 -8.53 -44.70 24.91
CA ILE A 118 -9.00 -44.07 23.68
C ILE A 118 -7.93 -44.36 22.63
N ASN A 119 -8.29 -44.95 21.49
CA ASN A 119 -7.31 -45.33 20.47
C ASN A 119 -7.07 -44.18 19.49
N ALA A 120 -5.88 -43.56 19.55
CA ALA A 120 -5.51 -42.46 18.67
C ALA A 120 -5.57 -42.84 17.17
N ILE A 121 -5.13 -44.05 16.81
CA ILE A 121 -5.18 -44.54 15.42
C ILE A 121 -6.63 -44.62 14.93
N SER A 122 -7.56 -45.05 15.78
CA SER A 122 -8.99 -45.13 15.43
C SER A 122 -9.67 -43.77 15.28
N LEU A 123 -9.17 -42.71 15.93
CA LEU A 123 -9.62 -41.33 15.72
C LEU A 123 -9.03 -40.76 14.41
N LEU A 124 -7.72 -40.95 14.21
CA LEU A 124 -7.02 -40.51 13.01
C LEU A 124 -7.62 -41.11 11.72
N LEU A 125 -7.92 -42.41 11.74
CA LEU A 125 -8.54 -43.10 10.60
C LEU A 125 -9.94 -42.55 10.26
N GLN A 126 -10.70 -42.03 11.22
CA GLN A 126 -12.01 -41.40 10.92
C GLN A 126 -11.84 -40.09 10.14
N ALA A 127 -10.86 -39.26 10.52
CA ALA A 127 -10.55 -38.04 9.78
C ALA A 127 -10.02 -38.35 8.37
N LEU A 128 -9.09 -39.31 8.26
CA LEU A 128 -8.50 -39.72 6.97
C LEU A 128 -9.55 -40.28 6.00
N VAL A 129 -10.43 -41.18 6.44
CA VAL A 129 -11.49 -41.77 5.59
C VAL A 129 -12.51 -40.71 5.15
N LYS A 130 -12.78 -39.67 5.95
CA LYS A 130 -13.60 -38.54 5.52
C LYS A 130 -12.89 -37.68 4.46
N LEU A 131 -11.62 -37.34 4.66
CA LEU A 131 -10.83 -36.54 3.71
C LEU A 131 -10.69 -37.23 2.35
N ASP A 132 -10.54 -38.55 2.34
CA ASP A 132 -10.51 -39.37 1.12
C ASP A 132 -11.84 -39.33 0.33
N GLN A 133 -12.94 -38.98 0.99
CA GLN A 133 -14.28 -38.89 0.39
C GLN A 133 -14.68 -37.45 0.00
N VAL A 134 -13.91 -36.42 0.37
CA VAL A 134 -14.19 -35.02 0.03
C VAL A 134 -14.16 -34.82 -1.50
N GLN A 135 -15.17 -34.14 -2.03
CA GLN A 135 -15.20 -33.70 -3.43
C GLN A 135 -14.37 -32.42 -3.56
N TRP A 136 -13.07 -32.58 -3.73
CA TRP A 136 -12.12 -31.46 -3.78
C TRP A 136 -12.39 -30.51 -4.96
N PRO A 137 -12.16 -29.19 -4.80
CA PRO A 137 -12.38 -28.20 -5.86
C PRO A 137 -11.68 -28.54 -7.17
N CYS A 138 -12.36 -28.24 -8.29
CA CYS A 138 -11.92 -28.54 -9.65
C CYS A 138 -11.76 -27.25 -10.45
N SER A 139 -10.81 -27.25 -11.39
CA SER A 139 -10.58 -26.16 -12.34
C SER A 139 -10.81 -26.66 -13.77
N ASP A 140 -11.52 -25.89 -14.58
CA ASP A 140 -11.73 -26.19 -16.00
C ASP A 140 -10.40 -26.21 -16.79
N LEU A 141 -9.35 -25.57 -16.27
CA LEU A 141 -8.02 -25.54 -16.88
C LEU A 141 -7.09 -26.62 -16.32
N LEU A 142 -7.10 -26.86 -15.00
CA LEU A 142 -6.13 -27.74 -14.31
C LEU A 142 -6.70 -29.11 -13.88
N GLY A 143 -8.00 -29.34 -14.09
CA GLY A 143 -8.71 -30.54 -13.64
C GLY A 143 -8.98 -30.54 -12.13
N PRO A 144 -9.24 -31.71 -11.52
CA PRO A 144 -9.55 -31.81 -10.09
C PRO A 144 -8.32 -31.61 -9.21
N SER A 145 -8.52 -31.02 -8.04
CA SER A 145 -7.55 -31.11 -6.93
C SER A 145 -7.48 -32.55 -6.42
N THR A 146 -6.31 -33.01 -5.98
CA THR A 146 -6.11 -34.43 -5.60
C THR A 146 -5.46 -34.56 -4.23
N PHE A 147 -6.14 -35.24 -3.32
CA PHE A 147 -5.65 -35.61 -1.98
C PHE A 147 -4.71 -36.82 -2.03
N ASN A 148 -3.78 -36.88 -1.08
CA ASN A 148 -2.81 -37.96 -0.90
C ASN A 148 -2.45 -38.14 0.59
N MET A 149 -2.50 -39.37 1.07
CA MET A 149 -2.07 -39.76 2.41
C MET A 149 -0.61 -40.23 2.36
N GLY A 150 0.34 -39.31 2.51
CA GLY A 150 1.77 -39.56 2.24
C GLY A 150 2.49 -40.39 3.29
N GLN A 151 2.14 -40.26 4.57
CA GLN A 151 2.77 -40.97 5.69
C GLN A 151 1.77 -41.13 6.85
N ILE A 152 1.81 -42.26 7.56
CA ILE A 152 1.02 -42.51 8.77
C ILE A 152 1.87 -43.26 9.81
N GLU A 153 1.81 -42.80 11.06
CA GLU A 153 2.58 -43.35 12.18
C GLU A 153 1.72 -43.33 13.46
N GLY A 154 1.94 -44.26 14.40
CA GLY A 154 1.25 -44.25 15.69
C GLY A 154 1.23 -45.59 16.42
N GLY A 155 1.09 -45.53 17.74
CA GLY A 155 1.03 -46.69 18.63
C GLY A 155 2.40 -47.31 19.00
N GLU A 156 2.46 -47.89 20.19
CA GLU A 156 3.71 -48.38 20.80
C GLU A 156 3.91 -49.91 20.64
N GLY A 157 2.82 -50.67 20.48
CA GLY A 157 2.87 -52.13 20.36
C GLY A 157 1.47 -52.77 20.33
N TYR A 158 1.36 -53.97 19.76
CA TYR A 158 0.07 -54.63 19.47
C TYR A 158 -0.83 -54.85 20.71
N ASN A 159 -0.24 -54.93 21.90
CA ASN A 159 -0.93 -55.16 23.16
C ASN A 159 -1.31 -53.87 23.91
N VAL A 160 -1.03 -52.68 23.35
CA VAL A 160 -1.30 -51.36 23.94
C VAL A 160 -2.27 -50.58 23.04
N VAL A 161 -3.30 -49.97 23.62
CA VAL A 161 -4.16 -49.00 22.92
C VAL A 161 -3.37 -47.74 22.63
N ALA A 162 -3.24 -47.35 21.36
CA ALA A 162 -2.33 -46.27 20.94
C ALA A 162 -2.64 -44.92 21.65
N PRO A 163 -1.68 -44.34 22.40
CA PRO A 163 -1.85 -43.03 23.03
C PRO A 163 -1.75 -41.87 22.04
N ASP A 164 -1.02 -42.05 20.94
CA ASP A 164 -0.82 -41.06 19.88
C ASP A 164 -0.84 -41.73 18.49
N ALA A 165 -1.19 -40.94 17.49
CA ALA A 165 -1.03 -41.25 16.08
C ALA A 165 -0.99 -39.95 15.26
N LYS A 166 -0.30 -39.96 14.12
CA LYS A 166 -0.23 -38.83 13.19
C LYS A 166 -0.20 -39.28 11.74
N ALA A 167 -0.66 -38.42 10.84
CA ALA A 167 -0.54 -38.63 9.40
C ALA A 167 -0.14 -37.33 8.69
N LEU A 168 0.86 -37.42 7.81
CA LEU A 168 1.25 -36.33 6.92
C LEU A 168 0.52 -36.51 5.58
N CYS A 169 -0.32 -35.55 5.25
CA CYS A 169 -1.18 -35.56 4.09
C CYS A 169 -0.89 -34.36 3.17
N ALA A 170 -1.26 -34.49 1.90
CA ALA A 170 -1.10 -33.44 0.92
C ALA A 170 -2.34 -33.33 0.01
N VAL A 171 -2.61 -32.12 -0.49
CA VAL A 171 -3.52 -31.88 -1.61
C VAL A 171 -2.75 -31.14 -2.70
N ARG A 172 -2.79 -31.65 -3.94
CA ARG A 172 -2.41 -30.87 -5.12
C ARG A 172 -3.61 -29.99 -5.49
N VAL A 173 -3.42 -28.68 -5.37
CA VAL A 173 -4.49 -27.67 -5.49
C VAL A 173 -4.67 -27.31 -6.96
N ALA A 174 -5.83 -27.62 -7.54
CA ALA A 174 -6.19 -27.18 -8.89
C ALA A 174 -7.08 -25.93 -8.88
N ALA A 175 -7.79 -25.68 -7.78
CA ALA A 175 -8.61 -24.50 -7.57
C ALA A 175 -8.73 -24.18 -6.06
N SER A 176 -8.71 -22.89 -5.71
CA SER A 176 -9.13 -22.35 -4.40
C SER A 176 -8.48 -23.01 -3.17
N LEU A 177 -7.18 -22.74 -2.98
CA LEU A 177 -6.47 -23.06 -1.74
C LEU A 177 -7.24 -22.70 -0.44
N PRO A 178 -7.93 -21.54 -0.31
CA PRO A 178 -8.71 -21.21 0.89
C PRO A 178 -9.85 -22.20 1.15
N GLN A 179 -10.62 -22.57 0.11
CA GLN A 179 -11.73 -23.51 0.24
C GLN A 179 -11.22 -24.90 0.67
N ILE A 180 -10.11 -25.37 0.11
CA ILE A 180 -9.50 -26.65 0.51
C ILE A 180 -9.14 -26.66 2.00
N LYS A 181 -8.64 -25.54 2.53
CA LYS A 181 -8.35 -25.39 3.97
C LYS A 181 -9.61 -25.34 4.83
N GLU A 182 -10.70 -24.73 4.35
CA GLU A 182 -12.01 -24.75 5.02
C GLU A 182 -12.58 -26.18 5.07
N GLU A 183 -12.57 -26.94 3.97
CA GLU A 183 -13.03 -28.33 3.92
C GLU A 183 -12.23 -29.25 4.86
N ILE A 184 -10.89 -29.14 4.87
CA ILE A 184 -10.02 -29.88 5.81
C ILE A 184 -10.37 -29.53 7.26
N THR A 185 -10.56 -28.25 7.56
CA THR A 185 -10.89 -27.78 8.92
C THR A 185 -12.27 -28.25 9.35
N ALA A 186 -13.26 -28.28 8.44
CA ALA A 186 -14.60 -28.80 8.71
C ALA A 186 -14.57 -30.31 9.02
N VAL A 187 -13.90 -31.11 8.19
CA VAL A 187 -13.77 -32.56 8.40
C VAL A 187 -13.08 -32.88 9.73
N VAL A 188 -12.03 -32.14 10.09
CA VAL A 188 -11.32 -32.33 11.37
C VAL A 188 -12.18 -31.87 12.56
N ALA A 189 -12.97 -30.81 12.43
CA ALA A 189 -13.91 -30.36 13.46
C ALA A 189 -15.01 -31.42 13.77
N GLU A 190 -15.36 -32.28 12.82
CA GLU A 190 -16.25 -33.42 13.03
C GLU A 190 -15.55 -34.68 13.63
N CYS A 191 -14.25 -34.62 13.95
CA CYS A 191 -13.46 -35.75 14.46
C CYS A 191 -12.81 -35.42 15.82
N PRO A 192 -13.56 -35.56 16.94
CA PRO A 192 -13.09 -35.17 18.27
C PRO A 192 -11.79 -35.89 18.68
N GLY A 193 -10.79 -35.10 19.09
CA GLY A 193 -9.48 -35.60 19.49
C GLY A 193 -8.45 -35.69 18.35
N VAL A 194 -8.78 -35.20 17.15
CA VAL A 194 -7.84 -34.94 16.05
C VAL A 194 -7.58 -33.44 15.94
N GLU A 195 -6.31 -33.07 15.82
CA GLU A 195 -5.80 -31.72 15.59
C GLU A 195 -5.17 -31.65 14.17
N VAL A 196 -5.17 -30.49 13.52
CA VAL A 196 -4.56 -30.28 12.19
C VAL A 196 -3.56 -29.12 12.22
N GLU A 197 -2.39 -29.33 11.61
CA GLU A 197 -1.34 -28.34 11.43
C GLU A 197 -0.94 -28.24 9.96
N PHE A 198 -1.21 -27.10 9.32
CA PHE A 198 -0.77 -26.81 7.96
C PHE A 198 0.74 -26.49 7.97
N LYS A 199 1.54 -27.31 7.27
CA LYS A 199 3.02 -27.27 7.30
C LYS A 199 3.60 -26.40 6.17
N PHE A 200 2.97 -26.42 5.00
CA PHE A 200 3.48 -25.79 3.78
C PHE A 200 2.35 -25.59 2.77
N GLU A 201 2.28 -24.44 2.11
CA GLU A 201 1.28 -24.18 1.07
C GLU A 201 1.76 -23.22 -0.03
N TYR A 202 1.28 -23.47 -1.26
CA TYR A 202 1.22 -22.52 -2.37
C TYR A 202 -0.03 -22.77 -3.24
N PRO A 203 -0.65 -21.73 -3.82
CA PRO A 203 -1.87 -21.88 -4.63
C PRO A 203 -1.57 -22.47 -6.01
N GLU A 204 -2.64 -22.79 -6.75
CA GLU A 204 -2.57 -23.01 -8.20
C GLU A 204 -1.91 -21.81 -8.91
N THR A 205 -1.20 -22.08 -10.01
CA THR A 205 -0.53 -21.04 -10.81
C THR A 205 -0.90 -21.24 -12.26
N LEU A 206 -1.51 -20.23 -12.88
CA LEU A 206 -1.83 -20.22 -14.31
C LEU A 206 -0.67 -19.60 -15.08
N LEU A 207 -0.46 -20.06 -16.32
CA LEU A 207 0.59 -19.60 -17.23
C LEU A 207 -0.05 -19.15 -18.55
N ASP A 208 0.64 -18.32 -19.31
CA ASP A 208 0.25 -18.04 -20.69
C ASP A 208 0.59 -19.25 -21.58
N PHE A 209 -0.44 -19.84 -22.21
CA PHE A 209 -0.33 -21.11 -22.94
C PHE A 209 -0.90 -21.09 -24.36
N ASP A 210 -1.53 -19.99 -24.78
CA ASP A 210 -2.28 -19.86 -26.03
C ASP A 210 -1.38 -19.38 -27.17
N PHE A 211 -0.43 -20.24 -27.57
CA PHE A 211 0.55 -19.98 -28.63
C PHE A 211 0.26 -20.84 -29.87
N GLU A 212 0.16 -20.20 -31.03
CA GLU A 212 -0.12 -20.88 -32.30
C GLU A 212 0.97 -21.91 -32.64
N GLY A 213 0.54 -23.14 -32.95
CA GLY A 213 1.43 -24.26 -33.29
C GLY A 213 1.83 -25.17 -32.12
N PHE A 214 1.49 -24.85 -30.88
CA PHE A 214 1.79 -25.69 -29.71
C PHE A 214 0.54 -26.37 -29.12
N GLU A 215 0.65 -27.66 -28.79
CA GLU A 215 -0.30 -28.32 -27.89
C GLU A 215 -0.07 -27.85 -26.44
N SER A 216 -1.11 -27.84 -25.61
CA SER A 216 -1.03 -27.41 -24.21
C SER A 216 -1.75 -28.33 -23.23
N MET A 217 -1.16 -28.56 -22.05
CA MET A 217 -1.62 -29.51 -21.03
C MET A 217 -1.61 -28.93 -19.61
N PRO A 218 -2.48 -29.40 -18.69
CA PRO A 218 -2.39 -29.05 -17.28
C PRO A 218 -1.25 -29.80 -16.58
N VAL A 219 -0.41 -29.08 -15.84
CA VAL A 219 0.67 -29.68 -15.06
C VAL A 219 0.14 -30.07 -13.66
N SER A 220 0.33 -31.33 -13.25
CA SER A 220 -0.22 -31.86 -11.98
C SER A 220 0.78 -31.91 -10.81
N TYR A 221 2.07 -31.76 -11.09
CA TYR A 221 3.06 -31.30 -10.12
C TYR A 221 2.98 -29.76 -10.00
N GLY A 222 3.91 -29.15 -9.27
CA GLY A 222 4.06 -27.69 -9.21
C GLY A 222 5.53 -27.33 -9.31
N THR A 223 5.81 -26.13 -9.82
CA THR A 223 7.14 -25.70 -10.31
C THR A 223 7.75 -24.61 -9.44
N ASP A 224 8.95 -24.15 -9.78
CA ASP A 224 9.58 -22.98 -9.16
C ASP A 224 8.99 -21.61 -9.62
N VAL A 225 8.04 -21.56 -10.56
CA VAL A 225 7.38 -20.31 -11.00
C VAL A 225 6.90 -19.43 -9.83
N PRO A 226 6.22 -19.94 -8.78
CA PRO A 226 5.72 -19.12 -7.66
C PRO A 226 6.84 -18.67 -6.70
N ARG A 227 8.11 -19.02 -6.97
CA ARG A 227 9.29 -18.54 -6.25
C ARG A 227 9.99 -17.38 -6.97
N LEU A 228 9.66 -17.14 -8.23
CA LEU A 228 9.97 -15.89 -8.91
C LEU A 228 8.94 -14.84 -8.46
N LYS A 229 9.39 -13.68 -7.98
CA LYS A 229 8.54 -12.64 -7.38
C LYS A 229 7.61 -12.07 -8.46
N GLY A 230 6.32 -12.16 -8.17
CA GLY A 230 5.27 -11.50 -8.93
C GLY A 230 4.03 -11.34 -8.05
N TYR A 231 3.71 -10.08 -7.75
CA TYR A 231 2.36 -9.60 -7.44
C TYR A 231 1.64 -10.08 -6.17
N ASP A 232 1.66 -9.23 -5.12
CA ASP A 232 0.51 -9.02 -4.22
C ASP A 232 0.28 -7.52 -3.89
N VAL A 233 -0.46 -6.85 -4.78
CA VAL A 233 -1.61 -5.97 -4.45
C VAL A 233 -1.33 -4.51 -3.87
N SER A 234 -0.94 -3.46 -4.67
CA SER A 234 -1.24 -1.98 -4.42
C SER A 234 -0.95 -0.79 -5.45
N ASN A 235 -1.59 0.41 -5.58
CA ASN A 235 -3.00 0.93 -5.57
C ASN A 235 -3.16 2.44 -5.92
N THR A 236 -2.52 3.40 -5.23
CA THR A 236 -2.69 4.87 -5.52
C THR A 236 -1.35 5.60 -5.59
N ALA A 237 -0.50 5.48 -4.56
CA ALA A 237 0.88 5.96 -4.64
C ALA A 237 1.64 5.17 -5.73
N ASN A 238 1.46 3.85 -5.76
CA ASN A 238 2.22 2.96 -6.64
C ASN A 238 1.55 2.73 -8.02
N ILE A 239 0.33 3.23 -8.25
CA ILE A 239 -0.21 3.33 -9.63
C ILE A 239 0.15 4.65 -10.32
N GLN A 240 0.98 5.51 -9.70
CA GLN A 240 1.47 6.69 -10.38
C GLN A 240 2.27 6.33 -11.66
N PRO A 241 3.18 5.32 -11.66
CA PRO A 241 3.80 4.85 -12.90
C PRO A 241 2.77 4.28 -13.91
N PRO A 242 1.87 3.33 -13.58
CA PRO A 242 0.77 2.90 -14.47
C PRO A 242 -0.15 4.00 -15.04
N ILE A 243 -0.39 5.09 -14.31
CA ILE A 243 -1.16 6.24 -14.82
C ILE A 243 -0.31 7.08 -15.79
N TYR A 244 1.01 7.15 -15.59
CA TYR A 244 1.95 7.80 -16.51
C TYR A 244 2.13 6.96 -17.78
N GLU A 245 2.44 5.67 -17.67
CA GLU A 245 2.55 4.71 -18.80
C GLU A 245 1.31 4.79 -19.71
N ALA A 246 0.11 4.90 -19.12
CA ALA A 246 -1.15 4.99 -19.87
C ALA A 246 -1.42 6.34 -20.59
N PHE A 247 -0.73 7.45 -20.26
CA PHE A 247 -1.08 8.80 -20.74
C PHE A 247 0.10 9.77 -21.05
N GLY A 248 1.33 9.43 -20.69
CA GLY A 248 2.50 10.30 -20.68
C GLY A 248 2.37 11.53 -19.75
N GLN A 249 3.11 12.59 -20.06
CA GLN A 249 3.00 13.94 -19.48
C GLN A 249 3.48 14.03 -18.02
N VAL A 250 4.79 13.88 -17.83
CA VAL A 250 5.47 13.89 -16.51
C VAL A 250 5.17 15.14 -15.69
N HIS A 251 5.01 16.30 -16.32
CA HIS A 251 4.66 17.56 -15.67
C HIS A 251 3.28 17.55 -14.95
N LEU A 252 2.39 16.62 -15.29
CA LEU A 252 1.09 16.42 -14.63
C LEU A 252 1.09 15.30 -13.58
N LEU A 253 2.13 14.47 -13.51
CA LEU A 253 2.16 13.30 -12.62
C LEU A 253 2.02 13.66 -11.14
N SER A 254 2.59 14.80 -10.71
CA SER A 254 2.45 15.30 -9.33
C SER A 254 1.00 15.67 -8.98
N TRP A 255 0.18 16.10 -9.95
CA TRP A 255 -1.23 16.44 -9.70
C TRP A 255 -2.09 15.21 -9.37
N VAL A 256 -1.73 14.01 -9.83
CA VAL A 256 -2.45 12.75 -9.51
C VAL A 256 -2.46 12.49 -8.00
N ALA A 257 -1.34 12.77 -7.32
CA ALA A 257 -1.23 12.75 -5.87
C ALA A 257 -1.89 14.00 -5.22
N ILE A 258 -1.59 15.19 -5.74
CA ILE A 258 -1.89 16.45 -5.06
C ILE A 258 -3.36 16.87 -5.17
N ALA A 259 -4.06 16.62 -6.27
CA ALA A 259 -5.43 17.12 -6.49
C ALA A 259 -6.41 16.70 -5.37
N TYR A 260 -6.30 15.46 -4.89
CA TYR A 260 -7.08 14.95 -3.78
C TYR A 260 -6.76 15.64 -2.44
N THR A 261 -5.47 15.85 -2.14
CA THR A 261 -5.05 16.46 -0.87
C THR A 261 -5.30 17.96 -0.87
N ALA A 262 -5.10 18.64 -1.99
CA ALA A 262 -5.33 20.07 -2.15
C ALA A 262 -6.82 20.41 -2.06
N MET A 263 -7.67 19.65 -2.75
CA MET A 263 -9.12 19.84 -2.65
C MET A 263 -9.67 19.46 -1.26
N ASN A 264 -9.04 18.50 -0.57
CA ASN A 264 -9.34 18.25 0.84
C ASN A 264 -9.15 19.51 1.69
N VAL A 265 -7.96 20.13 1.62
CA VAL A 265 -7.60 21.33 2.40
C VAL A 265 -8.45 22.55 2.03
N ALA A 266 -8.77 22.69 0.75
CA ALA A 266 -9.67 23.72 0.26
C ALA A 266 -11.09 23.58 0.86
N MET A 267 -11.59 22.34 1.02
CA MET A 267 -12.97 22.09 1.42
C MET A 267 -13.21 21.89 2.92
N VAL A 268 -12.22 21.51 3.73
CA VAL A 268 -12.40 21.29 5.19
C VAL A 268 -13.07 22.48 5.92
N PRO A 269 -12.70 23.76 5.71
CA PRO A 269 -13.36 24.90 6.35
C PRO A 269 -14.86 25.04 6.01
N LEU A 270 -15.22 24.71 4.77
CA LEU A 270 -16.61 24.66 4.30
C LEU A 270 -17.33 23.42 4.85
N ALA A 271 -16.69 22.24 4.85
CA ALA A 271 -17.24 21.01 5.41
C ALA A 271 -17.59 21.17 6.90
N ARG A 272 -16.75 21.86 7.69
CA ARG A 272 -17.05 22.27 9.08
C ARG A 272 -18.35 23.09 9.18
N ARG A 273 -18.61 23.99 8.22
CA ARG A 273 -19.84 24.82 8.19
C ARG A 273 -21.06 24.06 7.67
N LEU A 274 -20.88 23.14 6.71
CA LEU A 274 -21.93 22.26 6.23
C LEU A 274 -22.35 21.22 7.31
N ALA A 275 -21.42 20.82 8.20
CA ALA A 275 -21.69 19.87 9.27
C ALA A 275 -22.84 20.30 10.21
N VAL A 276 -23.05 21.60 10.43
CA VAL A 276 -24.16 22.11 11.26
C VAL A 276 -25.48 22.29 10.51
N LEU A 277 -25.58 21.82 9.26
CA LEU A 277 -26.79 21.95 8.42
C LEU A 277 -27.57 20.64 8.35
N GLY A 278 -28.60 20.51 9.18
CA GLY A 278 -29.46 19.32 9.20
C GLY A 278 -28.77 18.07 9.77
N ASN A 279 -29.18 16.90 9.26
CA ASN A 279 -28.92 15.59 9.87
C ASN A 279 -27.66 14.93 9.28
N LEU A 280 -26.72 14.56 10.15
CA LEU A 280 -25.41 14.02 9.78
C LEU A 280 -25.50 12.71 8.99
N ARG A 281 -26.50 11.86 9.26
CA ARG A 281 -26.74 10.60 8.54
C ARG A 281 -26.87 10.81 7.04
N TYR A 282 -27.55 11.87 6.61
CA TYR A 282 -27.70 12.19 5.18
C TYR A 282 -26.49 12.92 4.61
N GLN A 283 -25.79 13.72 5.41
CA GLN A 283 -24.54 14.35 4.97
C GLN A 283 -23.44 13.31 4.67
N VAL A 284 -23.31 12.25 5.47
CA VAL A 284 -22.41 11.12 5.19
C VAL A 284 -22.71 10.53 3.82
N VAL A 285 -23.98 10.26 3.51
CA VAL A 285 -24.38 9.73 2.19
C VAL A 285 -24.04 10.71 1.07
N VAL A 286 -24.27 12.02 1.24
CA VAL A 286 -23.92 13.04 0.23
C VAL A 286 -22.41 13.04 -0.05
N TYR A 287 -21.55 13.02 0.97
CA TYR A 287 -20.10 12.98 0.74
C TYR A 287 -19.61 11.63 0.21
N CYS A 288 -20.23 10.51 0.59
CA CYS A 288 -19.98 9.20 -0.05
C CYS A 288 -20.31 9.25 -1.55
N LEU A 289 -21.46 9.82 -1.93
CA LEU A 289 -21.86 9.96 -3.33
C LEU A 289 -20.92 10.87 -4.12
N VAL A 290 -20.48 11.99 -3.54
CA VAL A 290 -19.46 12.86 -4.18
C VAL A 290 -18.15 12.10 -4.37
N PHE A 291 -17.69 11.33 -3.38
CA PHE A 291 -16.48 10.51 -3.52
C PHE A 291 -16.66 9.44 -4.61
N VAL A 292 -17.79 8.71 -4.62
CA VAL A 292 -18.16 7.71 -5.65
C VAL A 292 -18.09 8.30 -7.06
N VAL A 293 -18.65 9.50 -7.27
CA VAL A 293 -18.58 10.19 -8.57
C VAL A 293 -17.13 10.50 -8.95
N GLY A 294 -16.30 10.98 -8.02
CA GLY A 294 -14.88 11.23 -8.27
C GLY A 294 -14.09 9.95 -8.57
N SER A 295 -14.40 8.83 -7.91
CA SER A 295 -13.80 7.52 -8.17
C SER A 295 -14.22 6.97 -9.54
N ALA A 296 -15.49 7.11 -9.91
CA ALA A 296 -15.98 6.71 -11.24
C ALA A 296 -15.34 7.55 -12.35
N VAL A 297 -15.21 8.87 -12.17
CA VAL A 297 -14.55 9.77 -13.13
C VAL A 297 -13.06 9.43 -13.30
N SER A 298 -12.34 9.12 -12.21
CA SER A 298 -10.94 8.70 -12.33
C SER A 298 -10.79 7.31 -12.97
N GLY A 299 -11.65 6.33 -12.64
CA GLY A 299 -11.61 4.99 -13.25
C GLY A 299 -11.97 4.98 -14.74
N ALA A 300 -12.93 5.81 -15.14
CA ALA A 300 -13.36 5.97 -16.53
C ALA A 300 -12.53 6.98 -17.34
N ALA A 301 -11.49 7.58 -16.75
CA ALA A 301 -10.76 8.70 -17.34
C ALA A 301 -10.13 8.35 -18.71
N PRO A 302 -10.41 9.10 -19.79
CA PRO A 302 -9.75 8.92 -21.09
C PRO A 302 -8.38 9.63 -21.18
N ASN A 303 -7.98 10.39 -20.16
CA ASN A 303 -6.71 11.12 -20.09
C ASN A 303 -6.36 11.50 -18.64
N ILE A 304 -5.09 11.83 -18.39
CA ILE A 304 -4.57 12.23 -17.07
C ILE A 304 -5.31 13.45 -16.46
N ASN A 305 -5.75 14.42 -17.28
CA ASN A 305 -6.55 15.55 -16.80
C ASN A 305 -7.90 15.10 -16.20
N SER A 306 -8.52 14.08 -16.78
CA SER A 306 -9.77 13.48 -16.28
C SER A 306 -9.52 12.68 -14.99
N VAL A 307 -8.36 12.03 -14.85
CA VAL A 307 -7.92 11.44 -13.56
C VAL A 307 -7.81 12.54 -12.50
N ILE A 308 -7.13 13.65 -12.79
CA ILE A 308 -6.92 14.79 -11.89
C ILE A 308 -8.26 15.42 -11.45
N ILE A 309 -9.22 15.59 -12.37
CA ILE A 309 -10.57 16.08 -12.05
C ILE A 309 -11.31 15.10 -11.11
N GLY A 310 -11.28 13.80 -11.41
CA GLY A 310 -11.87 12.78 -10.53
C GLY A 310 -11.22 12.76 -9.13
N ARG A 311 -9.89 12.91 -9.05
CA ARG A 311 -9.12 13.03 -7.79
C ARG A 311 -9.49 14.28 -7.01
N ALA A 312 -9.73 15.42 -7.67
CA ALA A 312 -10.24 16.62 -7.00
C ALA A 312 -11.65 16.39 -6.43
N ILE A 313 -12.56 15.77 -7.19
CA ILE A 313 -13.93 15.44 -6.73
C ILE A 313 -13.88 14.46 -5.54
N GLN A 314 -13.03 13.42 -5.59
CA GLN A 314 -12.75 12.55 -4.43
C GLN A 314 -12.29 13.37 -3.21
N GLY A 315 -11.48 14.42 -3.42
CA GLY A 315 -11.01 15.32 -2.36
C GLY A 315 -12.13 16.12 -1.68
N ILE A 316 -13.17 16.51 -2.42
CA ILE A 316 -14.38 17.14 -1.86
C ILE A 316 -15.12 16.14 -0.95
N GLY A 317 -15.32 14.91 -1.43
CA GLY A 317 -15.95 13.84 -0.65
C GLY A 317 -15.14 13.49 0.60
N GLY A 318 -13.82 13.32 0.45
CA GLY A 318 -12.89 12.97 1.52
C GLY A 318 -12.85 14.01 2.64
N ALA A 319 -12.85 15.30 2.32
CA ALA A 319 -12.91 16.37 3.32
C ALA A 319 -14.15 16.25 4.21
N GLY A 320 -15.31 16.02 3.59
CA GLY A 320 -16.57 15.84 4.30
C GLY A 320 -16.60 14.56 5.13
N LEU A 321 -16.22 13.42 4.55
CA LEU A 321 -16.20 12.13 5.25
C LEU A 321 -15.25 12.14 6.45
N TYR A 322 -14.02 12.64 6.30
CA TYR A 322 -13.07 12.70 7.41
C TYR A 322 -13.52 13.69 8.50
N GLN A 323 -14.01 14.88 8.10
CA GLN A 323 -14.54 15.85 9.04
C GLN A 323 -15.76 15.31 9.81
N LEU A 324 -16.67 14.60 9.14
CA LEU A 324 -17.86 14.01 9.77
C LEU A 324 -17.51 12.82 10.66
N ALA A 325 -16.60 11.93 10.25
CA ALA A 325 -16.17 10.79 11.06
C ALA A 325 -15.68 11.25 12.44
N ILE A 326 -14.85 12.31 12.48
CA ILE A 326 -14.36 12.87 13.75
C ILE A 326 -15.45 13.62 14.52
N ILE A 327 -16.35 14.36 13.86
CA ILE A 327 -17.48 15.03 14.53
C ILE A 327 -18.41 14.00 15.19
N ILE A 328 -18.82 12.96 14.46
CA ILE A 328 -19.68 11.88 14.94
C ILE A 328 -19.00 11.17 16.11
N ASN A 329 -17.74 10.74 15.97
CA ASN A 329 -16.97 10.12 17.06
C ASN A 329 -16.94 11.01 18.32
N THR A 330 -16.68 12.32 18.15
CA THR A 330 -16.67 13.30 19.26
C THR A 330 -18.05 13.54 19.89
N MET A 331 -19.14 13.25 19.18
CA MET A 331 -20.51 13.39 19.69
C MET A 331 -21.04 12.13 20.38
N VAL A 332 -20.65 10.93 19.94
CA VAL A 332 -21.19 9.65 20.46
C VAL A 332 -20.35 9.03 21.58
N THR A 333 -19.23 9.65 21.98
CA THR A 333 -18.29 9.10 22.98
C THR A 333 -18.08 10.05 24.15
N THR A 334 -17.87 9.50 25.35
CA THR A 334 -17.49 10.31 26.52
C THR A 334 -16.05 10.83 26.40
N SER A 335 -15.72 11.89 27.14
CA SER A 335 -14.35 12.44 27.15
C SER A 335 -13.27 11.44 27.63
N THR A 336 -13.69 10.37 28.34
CA THR A 336 -12.86 9.23 28.79
C THR A 336 -12.68 8.14 27.72
N GLU A 337 -13.67 7.96 26.83
CA GLU A 337 -13.63 6.96 25.75
C GLU A 337 -13.02 7.51 24.46
N LEU A 338 -13.16 8.82 24.22
CA LEU A 338 -12.76 9.48 22.98
C LEU A 338 -11.31 9.17 22.57
N ALA A 339 -10.37 9.04 23.51
CA ALA A 339 -9.00 8.63 23.17
C ALA A 339 -8.88 7.18 22.67
N ARG A 340 -9.68 6.26 23.22
CA ARG A 340 -9.77 4.85 22.77
C ARG A 340 -10.43 4.75 21.40
N THR A 341 -11.52 5.49 21.17
CA THR A 341 -12.23 5.46 19.89
C THR A 341 -11.46 6.19 18.79
N GLN A 342 -10.71 7.25 19.09
CA GLN A 342 -9.73 7.83 18.16
C GLN A 342 -8.59 6.86 17.87
N GLY A 343 -8.13 6.07 18.84
CA GLY A 343 -7.22 4.94 18.60
C GLY A 343 -7.80 3.92 17.62
N LEU A 344 -9.08 3.54 17.77
CA LEU A 344 -9.77 2.66 16.81
C LEU A 344 -9.98 3.32 15.43
N THR A 345 -10.27 4.63 15.38
CA THR A 345 -10.31 5.38 14.11
C THR A 345 -8.94 5.34 13.42
N ALA A 346 -7.86 5.51 14.17
CA ALA A 346 -6.50 5.36 13.67
C ALA A 346 -6.22 3.93 13.16
N VAL A 347 -6.73 2.88 13.83
CA VAL A 347 -6.65 1.49 13.35
C VAL A 347 -7.43 1.28 12.04
N SER A 348 -8.63 1.86 11.88
CA SER A 348 -9.38 1.75 10.63
C SER A 348 -8.68 2.46 9.45
N TRP A 349 -8.10 3.64 9.71
CA TRP A 349 -7.29 4.35 8.72
C TRP A 349 -5.96 3.64 8.43
N ALA A 350 -5.35 3.05 9.45
CA ALA A 350 -4.17 2.20 9.35
C ALA A 350 -4.41 0.97 8.49
N ILE A 351 -5.56 0.29 8.62
CA ILE A 351 -5.93 -0.83 7.75
C ILE A 351 -6.14 -0.33 6.31
N GLY A 352 -6.75 0.83 6.08
CA GLY A 352 -6.80 1.46 4.75
C GLY A 352 -5.44 1.94 4.22
N LEU A 353 -4.49 2.24 5.11
CA LEU A 353 -3.08 2.55 4.82
C LEU A 353 -2.20 1.30 4.78
N MET A 354 -2.74 0.12 5.05
CA MET A 354 -2.17 -1.15 4.65
C MET A 354 -2.79 -1.56 3.33
N LEU A 355 -4.12 -1.75 3.26
CA LEU A 355 -5.00 -2.20 2.15
C LEU A 355 -5.31 -1.19 1.03
N GLY A 356 -4.64 -0.05 1.01
CA GLY A 356 -4.54 0.83 -0.17
C GLY A 356 -3.09 1.19 -0.50
N PRO A 357 -2.17 0.75 0.37
CA PRO A 357 -0.78 0.38 0.04
C PRO A 357 -0.33 -1.10 -0.15
N VAL A 358 -1.06 -2.20 -0.41
CA VAL A 358 -2.43 -2.71 -0.18
C VAL A 358 -3.40 -2.55 -1.38
N ILE A 359 -4.37 -3.42 -1.66
CA ILE A 359 -5.29 -3.51 -2.83
C ILE A 359 -4.69 -3.26 -4.24
N GLY A 360 -4.91 -2.10 -4.86
CA GLY A 360 -5.01 -1.97 -6.33
C GLY A 360 -3.74 -1.93 -7.19
N GLY A 361 -2.69 -2.68 -6.87
CA GLY A 361 -1.43 -2.74 -7.64
C GLY A 361 -1.47 -3.90 -8.57
N ALA A 362 -1.76 -5.09 -8.03
CA ALA A 362 -2.30 -6.22 -8.80
C ALA A 362 -3.45 -5.83 -9.74
N PHE A 363 -4.23 -4.77 -9.45
CA PHE A 363 -5.14 -4.23 -10.45
C PHE A 363 -4.41 -3.59 -11.63
N ALA A 364 -3.36 -2.78 -11.41
CA ALA A 364 -2.48 -2.29 -12.47
C ALA A 364 -1.73 -3.41 -13.22
N GLU A 365 -1.16 -4.40 -12.52
CA GLU A 365 -0.46 -5.54 -13.14
C GLU A 365 -1.39 -6.36 -14.05
N ASN A 366 -2.65 -6.53 -13.62
CA ASN A 366 -3.63 -7.32 -14.34
C ASN A 366 -4.12 -6.55 -15.59
N GLN A 367 -3.65 -6.99 -16.76
CA GLN A 367 -3.97 -6.43 -18.08
C GLN A 367 -5.47 -6.14 -18.33
N LYS A 368 -6.38 -6.93 -17.73
CA LYS A 368 -7.84 -6.78 -17.90
C LYS A 368 -8.47 -5.81 -16.88
N ALA A 369 -7.84 -5.63 -15.72
CA ALA A 369 -8.30 -4.70 -14.69
C ALA A 369 -7.67 -3.31 -14.87
N THR A 370 -6.35 -3.25 -15.05
CA THR A 370 -5.51 -2.03 -15.03
C THR A 370 -5.66 -1.18 -13.76
N TRP A 371 -4.89 -0.11 -13.66
CA TRP A 371 -4.99 0.88 -12.58
C TRP A 371 -6.41 1.48 -12.43
N ARG A 372 -7.28 1.33 -13.44
CA ARG A 372 -8.68 1.78 -13.42
C ARG A 372 -9.50 1.10 -12.32
N TRP A 373 -9.32 -0.20 -12.08
CA TRP A 373 -10.05 -0.89 -11.01
C TRP A 373 -9.59 -0.48 -9.60
N ALA A 374 -8.37 0.02 -9.44
CA ALA A 374 -7.92 0.67 -8.21
C ALA A 374 -8.68 1.96 -7.88
N MET A 375 -9.29 2.61 -8.88
CA MET A 375 -10.26 3.69 -8.68
C MET A 375 -11.67 3.14 -8.44
N TYR A 376 -12.11 2.13 -9.19
CA TYR A 376 -13.47 1.58 -9.06
C TYR A 376 -13.74 0.83 -7.75
N ILE A 377 -12.74 0.22 -7.10
CA ILE A 377 -12.94 -0.52 -5.83
C ILE A 377 -13.55 0.32 -4.70
N ASN A 378 -13.40 1.65 -4.77
CA ASN A 378 -14.04 2.58 -3.84
C ASN A 378 -15.58 2.54 -3.91
N LEU A 379 -16.18 2.18 -5.06
CA LEU A 379 -17.63 2.16 -5.27
C LEU A 379 -18.34 1.13 -4.37
N PRO A 380 -18.02 -0.18 -4.41
CA PRO A 380 -18.65 -1.17 -3.52
C PRO A 380 -18.35 -0.90 -2.05
N VAL A 381 -17.13 -0.44 -1.70
CA VAL A 381 -16.77 -0.08 -0.32
C VAL A 381 -17.64 1.07 0.20
N LEU A 382 -17.84 2.12 -0.59
CA LEU A 382 -18.70 3.25 -0.20
C LEU A 382 -20.20 2.89 -0.21
N ALA A 383 -20.64 1.95 -1.05
CA ALA A 383 -22.00 1.40 -0.99
C ALA A 383 -22.24 0.65 0.33
N VAL A 384 -21.30 -0.18 0.79
CA VAL A 384 -21.35 -0.82 2.11
C VAL A 384 -21.37 0.22 3.23
N ILE A 385 -20.53 1.26 3.16
CA ILE A 385 -20.52 2.36 4.15
C ILE A 385 -21.87 3.09 4.20
N ILE A 386 -22.53 3.32 3.05
CA ILE A 386 -23.88 3.92 2.99
C ILE A 386 -24.92 3.02 3.70
N VAL A 387 -24.89 1.70 3.47
CA VAL A 387 -25.79 0.74 4.13
C VAL A 387 -25.52 0.73 5.65
N CYS A 388 -24.27 0.59 6.07
CA CYS A 388 -23.88 0.62 7.49
C CYS A 388 -24.28 1.94 8.17
N ASN A 389 -24.18 3.08 7.49
CA ASN A 389 -24.63 4.38 7.99
C ASN A 389 -26.15 4.43 8.24
N PHE A 390 -26.97 3.83 7.38
CA PHE A 390 -28.42 3.77 7.62
C PHE A 390 -28.81 2.80 8.75
N LEU A 391 -28.08 1.69 8.90
CA LEU A 391 -28.31 0.69 9.95
C LEU A 391 -27.85 1.15 11.34
N ALA A 392 -26.63 1.72 11.45
CA ALA A 392 -25.97 1.95 12.73
C ALA A 392 -26.01 3.40 13.22
N LEU A 393 -25.98 4.41 12.33
CA LEU A 393 -25.94 5.81 12.75
C LEU A 393 -27.37 6.34 12.97
N PRO A 394 -27.75 6.80 14.18
CA PRO A 394 -29.09 7.36 14.41
C PRO A 394 -29.29 8.70 13.68
N ASN A 395 -30.55 9.15 13.58
CA ASN A 395 -30.85 10.50 13.07
C ASN A 395 -30.33 11.55 14.07
N MET A 396 -29.17 12.14 13.77
CA MET A 396 -28.46 13.05 14.69
C MET A 396 -28.09 14.37 13.99
N HIS A 397 -28.07 15.44 14.78
CA HIS A 397 -27.76 16.81 14.34
C HIS A 397 -26.59 17.35 15.16
N ALA A 398 -25.67 18.09 14.54
CA ALA A 398 -24.54 18.68 15.26
C ALA A 398 -24.97 19.69 16.35
N PRO A 399 -24.14 19.96 17.37
CA PRO A 399 -24.39 21.03 18.33
C PRO A 399 -24.59 22.38 17.62
N ASN A 400 -25.64 23.11 18.01
CA ASN A 400 -26.08 24.36 17.36
C ASN A 400 -26.49 24.19 15.88
N ALA A 401 -27.04 23.03 15.50
CA ALA A 401 -27.61 22.84 14.16
C ALA A 401 -28.67 23.89 13.83
N VAL A 402 -28.65 24.40 12.60
CA VAL A 402 -29.53 25.47 12.10
C VAL A 402 -30.35 25.00 10.89
N PRO A 403 -31.53 25.61 10.64
CA PRO A 403 -32.30 25.37 9.43
C PRO A 403 -31.45 25.61 8.17
N MET A 404 -31.52 24.69 7.20
CA MET A 404 -30.66 24.66 6.00
C MET A 404 -30.49 26.04 5.33
N MET A 405 -31.60 26.71 5.00
CA MET A 405 -31.59 28.03 4.35
C MET A 405 -31.00 29.14 5.22
N GLN A 406 -31.17 29.09 6.54
CA GLN A 406 -30.58 30.07 7.47
C GLN A 406 -29.07 29.86 7.60
N GLY A 407 -28.63 28.60 7.66
CA GLY A 407 -27.22 28.23 7.74
C GLY A 407 -26.44 28.50 6.45
N LEU A 408 -27.00 28.19 5.28
CA LEU A 408 -26.39 28.53 3.98
C LEU A 408 -26.18 30.04 3.81
N ARG A 409 -27.10 30.88 4.34
CA ARG A 409 -26.96 32.35 4.41
C ARG A 409 -26.00 32.83 5.50
N ALA A 410 -25.52 31.94 6.37
CA ALA A 410 -24.55 32.23 7.43
C ALA A 410 -23.12 31.76 7.10
N ILE A 411 -22.91 31.11 5.95
CA ILE A 411 -21.58 30.74 5.45
C ILE A 411 -20.85 31.99 4.94
N ASP A 412 -19.57 32.10 5.30
CA ASP A 412 -18.62 33.09 4.79
C ASP A 412 -18.18 32.75 3.36
N TRP A 413 -19.09 32.89 2.39
CA TRP A 413 -18.82 32.53 0.99
C TRP A 413 -17.63 33.30 0.39
N ALA A 414 -17.41 34.54 0.81
CA ALA A 414 -16.22 35.32 0.41
C ALA A 414 -14.92 34.66 0.92
N GLY A 415 -14.86 34.33 2.22
CA GLY A 415 -13.73 33.61 2.82
C GLY A 415 -13.55 32.19 2.27
N VAL A 416 -14.62 31.51 1.86
CA VAL A 416 -14.56 30.20 1.20
C VAL A 416 -13.94 30.33 -0.19
N VAL A 417 -14.41 31.25 -1.03
CA VAL A 417 -13.86 31.45 -2.39
C VAL A 417 -12.39 31.89 -2.34
N LEU A 418 -12.03 32.79 -1.41
CA LEU A 418 -10.63 33.20 -1.21
C LEU A 418 -9.73 32.06 -0.73
N HIS A 419 -10.23 31.19 0.16
CA HIS A 419 -9.48 30.02 0.65
C HIS A 419 -9.28 28.97 -0.44
N VAL A 420 -10.35 28.57 -1.12
CA VAL A 420 -10.33 27.55 -2.18
C VAL A 420 -9.47 28.04 -3.35
N GLY A 421 -9.73 29.25 -3.85
CA GLY A 421 -8.97 29.85 -4.95
C GLY A 421 -7.49 30.05 -4.59
N GLY A 422 -7.20 30.58 -3.40
CA GLY A 422 -5.84 30.81 -2.93
C GLY A 422 -5.03 29.51 -2.76
N PHE A 423 -5.62 28.46 -2.19
CA PHE A 423 -4.93 27.19 -1.98
C PHE A 423 -4.69 26.43 -3.29
N ILE A 424 -5.70 26.36 -4.17
CA ILE A 424 -5.54 25.71 -5.49
C ILE A 424 -4.55 26.49 -6.37
N LEU A 425 -4.55 27.84 -6.31
CA LEU A 425 -3.55 28.64 -7.01
C LEU A 425 -2.13 28.44 -6.42
N LEU A 426 -1.98 28.31 -5.10
CA LEU A 426 -0.69 28.00 -4.47
C LEU A 426 -0.13 26.66 -4.94
N CYS A 427 -0.94 25.59 -4.95
CA CYS A 427 -0.53 24.30 -5.50
C CYS A 427 -0.18 24.42 -7.00
N SER A 428 -0.97 25.17 -7.78
CA SER A 428 -0.71 25.39 -9.21
C SER A 428 0.60 26.13 -9.45
N ALA A 429 0.85 27.22 -8.71
CA ALA A 429 2.09 27.99 -8.79
C ALA A 429 3.31 27.12 -8.41
N LEU A 430 3.22 26.31 -7.36
CA LEU A 430 4.27 25.37 -6.98
C LEU A 430 4.55 24.33 -8.08
N ILE A 431 3.53 23.65 -8.59
CA ILE A 431 3.73 22.51 -9.52
C ILE A 431 4.15 22.97 -10.91
N PHE A 432 3.55 24.05 -11.44
CA PHE A 432 3.76 24.48 -12.82
C PHE A 432 4.99 25.38 -13.02
N SER A 433 5.52 26.02 -11.97
CA SER A 433 6.72 26.86 -12.07
C SER A 433 7.95 26.03 -12.49
N GLY A 434 8.55 26.41 -13.61
CA GLY A 434 9.72 25.78 -14.23
C GLY A 434 9.52 24.39 -14.82
N SER A 435 8.36 23.75 -14.60
CA SER A 435 7.96 22.51 -15.29
C SER A 435 7.15 22.81 -16.57
N THR A 436 6.21 23.75 -16.47
CA THR A 436 5.19 24.05 -17.49
C THR A 436 5.18 25.54 -17.87
N TRP A 437 5.50 26.41 -16.92
CA TRP A 437 5.69 27.85 -17.12
C TRP A 437 7.12 28.20 -16.73
N GLU A 438 7.92 28.80 -17.63
CA GLU A 438 9.29 29.19 -17.28
C GLU A 438 9.32 30.15 -16.07
N TRP A 439 10.36 30.09 -15.25
CA TRP A 439 10.49 30.95 -14.06
C TRP A 439 10.47 32.45 -14.38
N SER A 440 11.00 32.82 -15.54
CA SER A 440 10.99 34.16 -16.16
C SER A 440 9.65 34.55 -16.79
N SER A 441 8.73 33.61 -17.00
CA SER A 441 7.51 33.87 -17.77
C SER A 441 6.51 34.73 -17.01
N HIS A 442 5.77 35.55 -17.76
CA HIS A 442 4.65 36.34 -17.22
C HIS A 442 3.64 35.47 -16.45
N SER A 443 3.37 34.24 -16.92
CA SER A 443 2.47 33.28 -16.25
C SER A 443 2.93 32.94 -14.82
N THR A 444 4.21 32.60 -14.64
CA THR A 444 4.78 32.29 -13.33
C THR A 444 4.74 33.50 -12.40
N ILE A 445 5.15 34.67 -12.90
CA ILE A 445 5.20 35.92 -12.12
C ILE A 445 3.79 36.32 -11.69
N ILE A 446 2.81 36.29 -12.60
CA ILE A 446 1.40 36.58 -12.31
C ILE A 446 0.84 35.59 -11.29
N ALA A 447 1.10 34.28 -11.44
CA ALA A 447 0.62 33.27 -10.50
C ALA A 447 1.11 33.54 -9.07
N TRP A 448 2.42 33.75 -8.87
CA TRP A 448 2.98 34.03 -7.54
C TRP A 448 2.53 35.38 -6.95
N VAL A 449 2.38 36.42 -7.78
CA VAL A 449 1.81 37.71 -7.34
C VAL A 449 0.36 37.54 -6.91
N PHE A 450 -0.46 36.80 -7.67
CA PHE A 450 -1.86 36.54 -7.30
C PHE A 450 -1.99 35.64 -6.07
N VAL A 451 -1.09 34.67 -5.84
CA VAL A 451 -1.00 33.93 -4.56
C VAL A 451 -0.80 34.93 -3.41
N GLY A 452 0.19 35.81 -3.50
CA GLY A 452 0.46 36.84 -2.48
C GLY A 452 -0.75 37.76 -2.25
N VAL A 453 -1.36 38.28 -3.31
CA VAL A 453 -2.53 39.16 -3.24
C VAL A 453 -3.73 38.44 -2.62
N ILE A 454 -4.06 37.21 -3.04
CA ILE A 454 -5.20 36.47 -2.51
C ILE A 454 -5.00 36.15 -1.03
N TYR A 455 -3.80 35.73 -0.59
CA TYR A 455 -3.54 35.50 0.83
C TYR A 455 -3.58 36.80 1.66
N ILE A 456 -3.09 37.93 1.15
CA ILE A 456 -3.23 39.24 1.80
C ILE A 456 -4.71 39.62 1.93
N VAL A 457 -5.49 39.54 0.84
CA VAL A 457 -6.93 39.83 0.85
C VAL A 457 -7.69 38.91 1.79
N TYR A 458 -7.35 37.61 1.83
CA TYR A 458 -7.98 36.64 2.73
C TYR A 458 -7.64 36.91 4.20
N ILE A 459 -6.39 37.22 4.53
CA ILE A 459 -5.97 37.60 5.88
C ILE A 459 -6.69 38.88 6.32
N LEU A 460 -6.80 39.89 5.45
CA LEU A 460 -7.54 41.12 5.74
C LEU A 460 -9.04 40.84 5.94
N GLN A 461 -9.64 40.02 5.08
CA GLN A 461 -11.06 39.64 5.12
C GLN A 461 -11.40 38.86 6.40
N GLN A 462 -10.59 37.87 6.79
CA GLN A 462 -10.77 37.11 8.04
C GLN A 462 -10.42 37.91 9.32
N LYS A 463 -9.52 38.91 9.23
CA LYS A 463 -9.11 39.78 10.36
C LYS A 463 -10.13 40.87 10.64
N PHE A 464 -10.56 41.59 9.61
CA PHE A 464 -11.51 42.71 9.72
C PHE A 464 -12.98 42.27 9.57
N CYS A 465 -13.23 40.98 9.30
CA CYS A 465 -14.56 40.41 9.06
C CYS A 465 -15.30 41.05 7.88
N LEU A 466 -14.58 41.38 6.80
CA LEU A 466 -15.20 41.97 5.60
C LEU A 466 -16.17 40.96 4.96
N LEU A 467 -17.40 41.39 4.69
CA LEU A 467 -18.50 40.53 4.19
C LEU A 467 -18.84 39.31 5.08
N THR A 468 -18.42 39.31 6.36
CA THR A 468 -18.65 38.18 7.28
C THR A 468 -18.82 38.66 8.74
N SER A 469 -18.83 37.75 9.71
CA SER A 469 -18.81 38.08 11.14
C SER A 469 -17.83 37.19 11.90
N LYS A 470 -17.44 37.61 13.11
CA LYS A 470 -16.52 36.86 14.00
C LYS A 470 -16.96 35.40 14.25
N GLU A 471 -18.27 35.16 14.21
CA GLU A 471 -18.91 33.85 14.40
C GLU A 471 -19.07 33.06 13.11
N ARG A 472 -19.22 33.73 11.96
CA ARG A 472 -19.53 33.15 10.64
C ARG A 472 -18.30 32.86 9.79
N ARG A 473 -17.20 33.57 10.05
CA ARG A 473 -15.94 33.49 9.28
C ARG A 473 -15.42 32.08 8.99
N ASN A 474 -14.79 31.92 7.84
CA ASN A 474 -14.36 30.64 7.29
C ASN A 474 -13.36 29.90 8.19
N ILE A 475 -12.37 30.61 8.76
CA ILE A 475 -11.38 30.06 9.69
C ILE A 475 -11.59 30.62 11.11
N PRO A 476 -11.71 29.78 12.16
CA PRO A 476 -11.85 30.21 13.56
C PRO A 476 -10.51 30.70 14.16
N ALA A 477 -9.86 31.67 13.50
CA ALA A 477 -8.49 32.11 13.80
C ALA A 477 -8.27 32.74 15.20
N ASP A 478 -9.30 32.83 16.04
CA ASP A 478 -9.15 33.22 17.45
C ASP A 478 -8.59 32.09 18.32
N ILE A 479 -8.86 30.81 17.98
CA ILE A 479 -8.36 29.68 18.77
C ILE A 479 -6.83 29.52 18.65
N LEU A 480 -6.24 30.00 17.55
CA LEU A 480 -4.79 30.07 17.34
C LEU A 480 -4.07 31.00 18.32
N LYS A 481 -4.79 31.84 19.08
CA LYS A 481 -4.20 32.61 20.19
C LYS A 481 -3.77 31.73 21.37
N ASN A 482 -4.31 30.51 21.48
CA ASN A 482 -3.87 29.54 22.48
C ASN A 482 -2.57 28.86 22.00
N ARG A 483 -1.47 29.05 22.76
CA ARG A 483 -0.14 28.47 22.49
C ARG A 483 -0.19 26.96 22.22
N THR A 484 -1.01 26.21 22.95
CA THR A 484 -1.13 24.75 22.75
C THR A 484 -1.78 24.44 21.39
N VAL A 485 -2.78 25.21 20.98
CA VAL A 485 -3.50 24.99 19.71
C VAL A 485 -2.60 25.30 18.51
N ILE A 486 -1.95 26.47 18.48
CA ILE A 486 -1.10 26.84 17.35
C ILE A 486 0.12 25.90 17.20
N LEU A 487 0.75 25.47 18.30
CA LEU A 487 1.88 24.54 18.23
C LEU A 487 1.46 23.14 17.77
N ILE A 488 0.26 22.67 18.12
CA ILE A 488 -0.27 21.40 17.60
C ILE A 488 -0.64 21.52 16.11
N CYS A 489 -1.22 22.64 15.68
CA CYS A 489 -1.49 22.91 14.27
C CYS A 489 -0.19 22.94 13.43
N VAL A 490 0.85 23.66 13.89
CA VAL A 490 2.16 23.69 13.23
C VAL A 490 2.82 22.30 13.24
N ALA A 491 2.81 21.59 14.37
CA ALA A 491 3.35 20.24 14.46
C ALA A 491 2.63 19.26 13.52
N THR A 492 1.30 19.20 13.52
CA THR A 492 0.57 18.25 12.66
C THR A 492 0.73 18.56 11.16
N SER A 493 0.86 19.84 10.79
CA SER A 493 1.23 20.23 9.42
C SER A 493 2.62 19.71 9.04
N ALA A 494 3.61 19.83 9.93
CA ALA A 494 4.93 19.30 9.66
C ALA A 494 4.93 17.76 9.57
N VAL A 495 4.23 17.08 10.49
CA VAL A 495 4.07 15.61 10.47
C VAL A 495 3.33 15.15 9.20
N GLY A 496 2.35 15.93 8.71
CA GLY A 496 1.71 15.75 7.41
C GLY A 496 2.69 15.81 6.24
N GLY A 497 3.65 16.75 6.28
CA GLY A 497 4.74 16.83 5.31
C GLY A 497 5.64 15.59 5.33
N CYS A 498 6.08 15.15 6.51
CA CYS A 498 6.87 13.92 6.67
C CYS A 498 6.15 12.68 6.08
N TYR A 499 4.86 12.52 6.41
CA TYR A 499 4.02 11.45 5.89
C TYR A 499 3.86 11.51 4.36
N GLY A 500 3.60 12.70 3.81
CA GLY A 500 3.40 12.88 2.37
C GLY A 500 4.62 12.45 1.55
N ILE A 501 5.82 12.88 1.94
CA ILE A 501 7.05 12.50 1.23
C ILE A 501 7.35 11.01 1.40
N ALA A 502 7.26 10.48 2.62
CA ALA A 502 7.52 9.07 2.87
C ALA A 502 6.57 8.15 2.08
N LEU A 503 5.29 8.50 1.96
CA LEU A 503 4.30 7.66 1.27
C LEU A 503 4.41 7.71 -0.26
N TYR A 504 4.68 8.89 -0.84
CA TYR A 504 4.63 9.06 -2.30
C TYR A 504 6.01 8.97 -2.98
N TYR A 505 7.10 9.39 -2.33
CA TYR A 505 8.44 9.38 -2.95
C TYR A 505 9.27 8.12 -2.63
N THR A 506 8.91 7.34 -1.61
CA THR A 506 9.59 6.06 -1.34
C THR A 506 9.24 4.97 -2.36
N PRO A 507 7.96 4.76 -2.77
CA PRO A 507 7.64 3.84 -3.88
C PRO A 507 8.24 4.32 -5.21
N LEU A 508 8.24 5.64 -5.43
CA LEU A 508 8.84 6.27 -6.61
C LEU A 508 10.35 5.98 -6.73
N PHE A 509 11.07 5.86 -5.61
CA PHE A 509 12.46 5.41 -5.59
C PHE A 509 12.59 3.97 -6.11
N PHE A 510 11.75 3.05 -5.62
CA PHE A 510 11.80 1.66 -6.06
C PHE A 510 11.42 1.51 -7.54
N ALA A 511 10.31 2.11 -7.97
CA ALA A 511 9.90 2.09 -9.38
C ALA A 511 10.96 2.70 -10.30
N PHE A 512 11.32 3.98 -10.11
CA PHE A 512 12.16 4.69 -11.08
C PHE A 512 13.67 4.50 -10.90
N THR A 513 14.15 3.88 -9.81
CA THR A 513 15.60 3.64 -9.62
C THR A 513 16.00 2.17 -9.49
N LYS A 514 15.03 1.27 -9.26
CA LYS A 514 15.25 -0.19 -9.26
C LYS A 514 14.52 -0.93 -10.38
N GLY A 515 13.57 -0.28 -11.07
CA GLY A 515 12.73 -0.93 -12.08
C GLY A 515 11.71 -1.88 -11.47
N PHE A 516 11.36 -1.71 -10.19
CA PHE A 516 10.39 -2.57 -9.51
C PHE A 516 8.96 -2.26 -9.94
N ASP A 517 8.17 -3.31 -10.09
CA ASP A 517 6.74 -3.22 -10.40
C ASP A 517 5.93 -2.52 -9.26
N PRO A 518 4.69 -2.06 -9.54
CA PRO A 518 3.82 -1.41 -8.56
C PRO A 518 3.63 -2.18 -7.25
N VAL A 519 3.63 -3.52 -7.28
CA VAL A 519 3.61 -4.37 -6.08
C VAL A 519 4.93 -4.36 -5.36
N ASP A 520 6.06 -4.60 -6.02
CA ASP A 520 7.34 -4.74 -5.33
C ASP A 520 7.69 -3.40 -4.64
N ALA A 521 7.40 -2.27 -5.30
CA ALA A 521 7.42 -0.94 -4.69
C ALA A 521 6.45 -0.78 -3.50
N ALA A 522 5.28 -1.42 -3.52
CA ALA A 522 4.32 -1.46 -2.41
C ALA A 522 4.86 -2.24 -1.20
N VAL A 523 5.40 -3.45 -1.43
CA VAL A 523 5.89 -4.35 -0.39
C VAL A 523 7.05 -3.70 0.37
N ARG A 524 7.94 -2.96 -0.30
CA ARG A 524 9.02 -2.21 0.38
C ARG A 524 8.53 -0.94 1.11
N LEU A 525 7.28 -0.50 0.92
CA LEU A 525 6.65 0.56 1.73
C LEU A 525 6.05 0.03 3.04
N LEU A 526 5.68 -1.25 3.11
CA LEU A 526 5.08 -1.88 4.31
C LEU A 526 5.85 -1.62 5.63
N PRO A 527 7.20 -1.60 5.69
CA PRO A 527 7.92 -1.34 6.93
C PRO A 527 7.68 0.07 7.51
N PHE A 528 7.54 1.09 6.65
CA PHE A 528 7.10 2.44 7.09
C PHE A 528 5.69 2.38 7.66
N ILE A 529 4.78 1.68 6.97
CA ILE A 529 3.36 1.56 7.34
C ILE A 529 3.22 0.84 8.69
N PHE A 530 3.83 -0.33 8.86
CA PHE A 530 3.75 -1.11 10.10
C PHE A 530 4.24 -0.33 11.33
N THR A 531 5.42 0.30 11.28
CA THR A 531 5.93 1.07 12.44
C THR A 531 5.08 2.32 12.67
N PHE A 532 4.66 3.00 11.61
CA PHE A 532 3.75 4.14 11.70
C PHE A 532 2.46 3.80 12.45
N ILE A 533 1.82 2.67 12.10
CA ILE A 533 0.59 2.19 12.73
C ILE A 533 0.84 1.83 14.20
N PHE A 534 1.87 1.01 14.45
CA PHE A 534 2.24 0.53 15.77
C PHE A 534 2.48 1.68 16.77
N PHE A 535 3.28 2.68 16.40
CA PHE A 535 3.54 3.84 17.25
C PHE A 535 2.34 4.79 17.39
N THR A 536 1.43 4.85 16.40
CA THR A 536 0.16 5.57 16.53
C THR A 536 -0.75 4.94 17.59
N ILE A 537 -0.92 3.61 17.55
CA ILE A 537 -1.75 2.85 18.51
C ILE A 537 -1.17 2.99 19.93
N ILE A 538 0.14 2.79 20.08
CA ILE A 538 0.85 2.93 21.36
C ILE A 538 0.67 4.33 21.94
N THR A 539 0.85 5.37 21.14
CA THR A 539 0.75 6.76 21.62
C THR A 539 -0.69 7.11 22.02
N ALA A 540 -1.69 6.67 21.24
CA ALA A 540 -3.10 6.84 21.58
C ALA A 540 -3.49 6.12 22.88
N GLY A 541 -2.87 4.98 23.20
CA GLY A 541 -3.07 4.27 24.46
C GLY A 541 -2.35 4.88 25.66
N ILE A 542 -1.10 5.37 25.48
CA ILE A 542 -0.24 5.83 26.58
C ILE A 542 -0.50 7.28 26.99
N VAL A 543 -0.76 8.20 26.05
CA VAL A 543 -0.94 9.63 26.36
C VAL A 543 -2.09 9.89 27.35
N PRO A 544 -3.25 9.20 27.29
CA PRO A 544 -4.32 9.32 28.29
C PRO A 544 -3.96 8.76 29.68
N VAL A 545 -2.93 7.93 29.80
CA VAL A 545 -2.45 7.35 31.08
C VAL A 545 -1.42 8.25 31.73
N ILE A 546 -0.38 8.66 30.98
CA ILE A 546 0.69 9.52 31.48
C ILE A 546 0.19 10.97 31.64
N GLY A 547 -0.73 11.40 30.78
CA GLY A 547 -1.26 12.77 30.72
C GLY A 547 -0.29 13.80 30.14
N ARG A 548 0.92 13.40 29.73
CA ARG A 548 1.93 14.27 29.10
C ARG A 548 2.04 13.95 27.61
N TYR A 549 2.06 14.99 26.77
CA TYR A 549 2.05 14.85 25.31
C TYR A 549 3.31 15.40 24.62
N ALA A 550 3.89 16.49 25.13
CA ALA A 550 5.10 17.11 24.56
C ALA A 550 6.27 16.12 24.31
N PRO A 551 6.57 15.13 25.19
CA PRO A 551 7.63 14.16 24.94
C PRO A 551 7.46 13.34 23.65
N PHE A 552 6.22 13.06 23.22
CA PHE A 552 5.95 12.29 21.99
C PHE A 552 6.23 13.09 20.73
N TYR A 553 6.02 14.42 20.76
CA TYR A 553 6.41 15.32 19.67
C TYR A 553 7.92 15.56 19.61
N VAL A 554 8.61 15.61 20.75
CA VAL A 554 10.08 15.72 20.80
C VAL A 554 10.73 14.41 20.33
N ALA A 555 10.31 13.26 20.85
CA ALA A 555 10.85 11.96 20.44
C ALA A 555 10.49 11.63 18.98
N GLY A 556 9.22 11.80 18.59
CA GLY A 556 8.79 11.58 17.21
C GLY A 556 9.51 12.49 16.22
N GLY A 557 9.64 13.78 16.55
CA GLY A 557 10.40 14.75 15.76
C GLY A 557 11.84 14.31 15.56
N ALA A 558 12.55 13.93 16.63
CA ALA A 558 13.92 13.44 16.56
C ALA A 558 14.06 12.19 15.67
N LEU A 559 13.14 11.22 15.78
CA LEU A 559 13.11 10.03 14.92
C LEU A 559 12.91 10.40 13.44
N THR A 560 12.00 11.35 13.12
CA THR A 560 11.81 11.83 11.74
C THR A 560 13.00 12.62 11.20
N ILE A 561 13.72 13.39 12.04
CA ILE A 561 14.95 14.09 11.65
C ILE A 561 16.04 13.09 11.28
N ILE A 562 16.31 12.11 12.15
CA ILE A 562 17.34 11.09 11.92
C ILE A 562 16.99 10.23 10.71
N GLY A 563 15.74 9.76 10.62
CA GLY A 563 15.24 8.99 9.48
C GLY A 563 15.35 9.76 8.16
N GLY A 564 14.80 10.98 8.11
CA GLY A 564 14.88 11.84 6.92
C GLY A 564 16.32 12.15 6.50
N ALA A 565 17.22 12.37 7.46
CA ALA A 565 18.62 12.68 7.16
C ALA A 565 19.40 11.45 6.65
N LEU A 566 19.07 10.25 7.10
CA LEU A 566 19.63 8.99 6.57
C LEU A 566 19.03 8.63 5.20
N GLN A 567 17.76 8.97 4.96
CA GLN A 567 17.04 8.77 3.69
C GLN A 567 17.48 9.79 2.63
N ALA A 568 17.88 11.00 3.02
CA ALA A 568 18.50 11.99 2.13
C ALA A 568 19.91 11.60 1.65
N GLN A 569 20.44 10.46 2.11
CA GLN A 569 21.71 9.86 1.71
C GLN A 569 21.51 8.55 0.93
N ILE A 570 20.33 8.30 0.34
CA ILE A 570 20.12 7.19 -0.60
C ILE A 570 20.72 7.53 -1.97
N THR A 571 21.13 6.48 -2.67
CA THR A 571 21.71 6.50 -4.02
C THR A 571 21.07 5.36 -4.82
N ALA A 572 21.19 5.39 -6.16
CA ALA A 572 20.76 4.27 -7.02
C ALA A 572 21.34 2.90 -6.56
N THR A 573 22.55 2.89 -6.01
CA THR A 573 23.26 1.71 -5.50
C THR A 573 22.92 1.32 -4.06
N THR A 574 22.07 2.09 -3.35
CA THR A 574 21.71 1.79 -1.96
C THR A 574 20.83 0.53 -1.89
N SER A 575 21.06 -0.33 -0.88
CA SER A 575 20.31 -1.57 -0.66
C SER A 575 18.88 -1.32 -0.16
N GLU A 576 17.94 -2.14 -0.60
CA GLU A 576 16.53 -2.09 -0.18
C GLU A 576 16.39 -2.16 1.34
N SER A 577 17.12 -3.06 1.99
CA SER A 577 17.11 -3.23 3.45
C SER A 577 17.48 -1.95 4.22
N ARG A 578 18.39 -1.11 3.68
CA ARG A 578 18.71 0.20 4.25
C ARG A 578 17.54 1.18 4.05
N VAL A 579 16.97 1.23 2.85
CA VAL A 579 15.81 2.11 2.55
C VAL A 579 14.61 1.73 3.42
N MET A 580 14.28 0.44 3.53
CA MET A 580 13.20 -0.11 4.36
C MET A 580 13.43 0.15 5.86
N GLY A 581 14.64 -0.09 6.36
CA GLY A 581 14.98 0.14 7.77
C GLY A 581 14.93 1.63 8.16
N VAL A 582 15.40 2.52 7.31
CA VAL A 582 15.30 3.98 7.54
C VAL A 582 13.87 4.47 7.39
N SER A 583 13.10 3.95 6.42
CA SER A 583 11.67 4.25 6.27
C SER A 583 10.87 3.81 7.51
N SER A 584 11.25 2.68 8.12
CA SER A 584 10.67 2.21 9.40
C SER A 584 10.92 3.20 10.56
N LEU A 585 12.09 3.87 10.58
CA LEU A 585 12.41 4.89 11.58
C LEU A 585 11.58 6.17 11.38
N ILE A 586 11.38 6.59 10.13
CA ILE A 586 10.48 7.71 9.78
C ILE A 586 9.05 7.37 10.19
N GLY A 587 8.58 6.15 9.90
CA GLY A 587 7.25 5.67 10.26
C GLY A 587 6.99 5.75 11.76
N ALA A 588 7.90 5.20 12.58
CA ALA A 588 7.84 5.28 14.04
C ALA A 588 7.76 6.73 14.55
N GLY A 589 8.54 7.64 13.96
CA GLY A 589 8.53 9.06 14.30
C GLY A 589 7.20 9.74 13.98
N VAL A 590 6.68 9.55 12.77
CA VAL A 590 5.36 10.07 12.33
C VAL A 590 4.24 9.49 13.20
N GLY A 591 4.30 8.20 13.53
CA GLY A 591 3.29 7.50 14.34
C GLY A 591 3.13 8.08 15.74
N CYS A 592 4.24 8.47 16.39
CA CYS A 592 4.22 9.16 17.69
C CYS A 592 3.43 10.49 17.69
N MET A 593 3.16 11.07 16.52
CA MET A 593 2.64 12.44 16.39
C MET A 593 1.30 12.55 15.65
N TRP A 594 0.87 11.51 14.92
CA TRP A 594 -0.17 11.60 13.90
C TRP A 594 -1.58 11.91 14.40
N GLN A 595 -2.07 11.20 15.42
CA GLN A 595 -3.42 11.41 15.99
C GLN A 595 -3.41 12.03 17.40
N THR A 596 -2.23 12.15 18.00
CA THR A 596 -2.04 12.68 19.36
C THR A 596 -2.65 14.08 19.55
N GLY A 597 -2.60 14.90 18.50
CA GLY A 597 -3.12 16.27 18.49
C GLY A 597 -4.61 16.41 18.78
N VAL A 598 -5.46 15.52 18.24
CA VAL A 598 -6.92 15.59 18.42
C VAL A 598 -7.28 15.47 19.90
N ALA A 599 -6.75 14.45 20.59
CA ALA A 599 -7.03 14.20 21.99
C ALA A 599 -6.59 15.35 22.91
N ILE A 600 -5.44 15.98 22.61
CA ILE A 600 -4.95 17.16 23.37
C ILE A 600 -5.88 18.37 23.14
N LEU A 601 -6.25 18.64 21.89
CA LEU A 601 -7.09 19.78 21.53
C LEU A 601 -8.47 19.71 22.20
N MET A 602 -9.06 18.51 22.34
CA MET A 602 -10.32 18.31 23.06
C MET A 602 -10.27 18.74 24.53
N GLN A 603 -9.13 18.63 25.20
CA GLN A 603 -8.94 19.13 26.57
C GLN A 603 -8.41 20.57 26.63
N SER A 604 -7.77 21.05 25.56
CA SER A 604 -7.14 22.38 25.49
C SER A 604 -8.08 23.51 25.10
N VAL A 605 -9.33 23.22 24.68
CA VAL A 605 -10.35 24.23 24.32
C VAL A 605 -11.69 23.97 25.02
N PRO A 606 -12.50 25.02 25.29
CA PRO A 606 -13.85 24.87 25.81
C PRO A 606 -14.74 23.98 24.94
N ALA A 607 -15.69 23.28 25.55
CA ALA A 607 -16.52 22.27 24.87
C ALA A 607 -17.23 22.79 23.61
N ASN A 608 -17.73 24.02 23.63
CA ASN A 608 -18.39 24.67 22.49
C ASN A 608 -17.45 25.06 21.33
N ARG A 609 -16.12 24.98 21.52
CA ARG A 609 -15.10 25.24 20.48
C ARG A 609 -14.32 23.98 20.06
N ARG A 610 -14.68 22.80 20.57
CA ARG A 610 -14.04 21.52 20.19
C ARG A 610 -14.09 21.26 18.69
N LEU A 611 -15.26 21.43 18.07
CA LEU A 611 -15.46 21.22 16.63
C LEU A 611 -14.56 22.13 15.77
N ASP A 612 -14.36 23.39 16.19
CA ASP A 612 -13.43 24.33 15.55
C ASP A 612 -11.98 23.85 15.65
N ALA A 613 -11.55 23.37 16.82
CA ALA A 613 -10.19 22.90 17.05
C ALA A 613 -9.88 21.63 16.24
N THR A 614 -10.82 20.68 16.15
CA THR A 614 -10.72 19.51 15.28
C THR A 614 -10.58 19.90 13.82
N ALA A 615 -11.43 20.79 13.32
CA ALA A 615 -11.38 21.21 11.91
C ALA A 615 -10.06 21.93 11.58
N MET A 616 -9.54 22.74 12.50
CA MET A 616 -8.22 23.37 12.37
C MET A 616 -7.08 22.37 12.37
N PHE A 617 -7.15 21.32 13.20
CA PHE A 617 -6.18 20.22 13.18
C PHE A 617 -6.18 19.51 11.83
N ILE A 618 -7.35 19.06 11.34
CA ILE A 618 -7.50 18.37 10.05
C ILE A 618 -6.99 19.26 8.89
N MET A 619 -7.38 20.53 8.87
CA MET A 619 -6.96 21.48 7.84
C MET A 619 -5.43 21.64 7.81
N PHE A 620 -4.79 21.81 8.96
CA PHE A 620 -3.33 21.94 9.03
C PHE A 620 -2.61 20.62 8.69
N GLN A 621 -3.10 19.47 9.17
CA GLN A 621 -2.52 18.16 8.87
C GLN A 621 -2.48 17.91 7.37
N LEU A 622 -3.62 18.11 6.68
CA LEU A 622 -3.73 17.89 5.24
C LEU A 622 -3.02 18.99 4.43
N ALA A 623 -2.94 20.23 4.94
CA ALA A 623 -2.15 21.31 4.32
C ALA A 623 -0.67 20.93 4.31
N GLY A 624 -0.19 20.34 5.41
CA GLY A 624 1.12 19.71 5.51
C GLY A 624 1.41 18.72 4.38
N VAL A 625 0.53 17.73 4.22
CA VAL A 625 0.65 16.73 3.14
C VAL A 625 0.68 17.41 1.77
N SER A 626 -0.28 18.30 1.50
CA SER A 626 -0.49 18.87 0.17
C SER A 626 0.59 19.87 -0.27
N ILE A 627 0.99 20.79 0.63
CA ILE A 627 2.03 21.79 0.34
C ILE A 627 3.38 21.09 0.16
N THR A 628 3.73 20.14 1.04
CA THR A 628 5.05 19.48 0.98
C THR A 628 5.15 18.57 -0.25
N LEU A 629 4.06 17.91 -0.67
CA LEU A 629 4.00 17.21 -1.96
C LEU A 629 4.15 18.15 -3.16
N ALA A 630 3.53 19.34 -3.14
CA ALA A 630 3.66 20.34 -4.21
C ALA A 630 5.09 20.92 -4.29
N MET A 631 5.74 21.14 -3.15
CA MET A 631 7.17 21.50 -3.09
C MET A 631 8.06 20.37 -3.64
N ALA A 632 7.79 19.12 -3.26
CA ALA A 632 8.55 17.97 -3.76
C ALA A 632 8.35 17.72 -5.26
N GLY A 633 7.15 17.96 -5.79
CA GLY A 633 6.87 17.93 -7.23
C GLY A 633 7.65 19.02 -7.96
N CYS A 634 7.62 20.25 -7.44
CA CYS A 634 8.42 21.37 -7.95
C CYS A 634 9.92 21.03 -7.98
N ILE A 635 10.48 20.52 -6.88
CA ILE A 635 11.89 20.12 -6.77
C ILE A 635 12.22 18.99 -7.74
N PHE A 636 11.38 17.94 -7.79
CA PHE A 636 11.56 16.79 -8.67
C PHE A 636 11.63 17.20 -10.16
N GLN A 637 10.65 18.00 -10.60
CA GLN A 637 10.56 18.47 -11.99
C GLN A 637 11.65 19.48 -12.38
N ASN A 638 12.10 20.33 -11.46
CA ASN A 638 13.09 21.38 -11.75
C ASN A 638 14.54 20.89 -11.57
N VAL A 639 14.85 20.35 -10.39
CA VAL A 639 16.22 19.94 -10.05
C VAL A 639 16.60 18.67 -10.83
N GLY A 640 15.64 17.75 -11.03
CA GLY A 640 15.86 16.58 -11.86
C GLY A 640 16.11 16.93 -13.32
N PHE A 641 15.27 17.79 -13.91
CA PHE A 641 15.49 18.26 -15.27
C PHE A 641 16.84 18.97 -15.43
N SER A 642 17.21 19.83 -14.47
CA SER A 642 18.51 20.52 -14.49
C SER A 642 19.68 19.55 -14.43
N LYS A 643 19.65 18.56 -13.51
CA LYS A 643 20.69 17.52 -13.39
C LYS A 643 20.82 16.67 -14.64
N LEU A 644 19.71 16.18 -15.19
CA LEU A 644 19.72 15.40 -16.42
C LEU A 644 20.20 16.24 -17.61
N LYS A 645 19.77 17.49 -17.74
CA LYS A 645 20.18 18.39 -18.83
C LYS A 645 21.67 18.77 -18.77
N GLU A 646 22.22 18.96 -17.57
CA GLU A 646 23.66 19.19 -17.36
C GLU A 646 24.51 18.00 -17.85
N SER A 647 24.04 16.77 -17.62
CA SER A 647 24.78 15.55 -17.97
C SER A 647 24.48 14.98 -19.37
N LEU A 648 23.28 15.21 -19.91
CA LEU A 648 22.78 14.60 -21.16
C LEU A 648 22.49 15.61 -22.28
N GLY A 649 22.58 16.92 -22.02
CA GLY A 649 22.28 17.97 -23.01
C GLY A 649 23.23 18.02 -24.21
N GLY A 650 24.36 17.29 -24.16
CA GLY A 650 25.26 17.08 -25.29
C GLY A 650 24.91 15.88 -26.18
N SER A 651 24.02 14.99 -25.73
CA SER A 651 23.75 13.69 -26.36
C SER A 651 22.63 13.72 -27.43
N GLY A 652 22.12 14.90 -27.79
CA GLY A 652 21.11 15.07 -28.85
C GLY A 652 19.65 14.91 -28.42
N PHE A 653 19.37 14.59 -27.16
CA PHE A 653 18.01 14.58 -26.61
C PHE A 653 17.40 15.98 -26.55
N SER A 654 16.08 16.09 -26.76
CA SER A 654 15.36 17.35 -26.56
C SER A 654 15.04 17.59 -25.09
N ASP A 655 14.77 18.86 -24.73
CA ASP A 655 14.28 19.24 -23.39
C ASP A 655 13.00 18.47 -22.98
N HIS A 656 12.21 17.99 -23.95
CA HIS A 656 11.05 17.13 -23.70
C HIS A 656 11.47 15.72 -23.30
N ASP A 657 12.36 15.07 -24.08
CA ASP A 657 12.85 13.71 -23.81
C ASP A 657 13.54 13.64 -22.43
N ILE A 658 14.33 14.67 -22.10
CA ILE A 658 15.04 14.83 -20.81
C ILE A 658 14.05 15.03 -19.64
N ARG A 659 12.86 15.60 -19.86
CA ARG A 659 11.81 15.72 -18.84
C ARG A 659 11.03 14.43 -18.66
N GLU A 660 10.60 13.78 -19.74
CA GLU A 660 9.87 12.52 -19.64
C GLU A 660 10.75 11.40 -19.04
N ALA A 661 12.08 11.49 -19.20
CA ALA A 661 13.04 10.61 -18.52
C ALA A 661 12.93 10.61 -16.99
N LEU A 662 12.35 11.64 -16.37
CA LEU A 662 12.18 11.70 -14.91
C LEU A 662 11.13 10.72 -14.37
N ALA A 663 10.25 10.13 -15.19
CA ALA A 663 9.14 9.30 -14.71
C ALA A 663 9.09 7.86 -15.23
N GLY A 664 10.18 7.33 -15.78
CA GLY A 664 10.27 5.92 -16.15
C GLY A 664 10.33 5.65 -17.65
N LEU A 665 10.21 4.37 -17.99
CA LEU A 665 11.00 3.68 -19.01
C LEU A 665 10.67 4.03 -20.48
N ASP A 666 9.54 4.67 -20.76
CA ASP A 666 9.12 5.00 -22.14
C ASP A 666 9.83 6.23 -22.76
N SER A 667 10.65 6.97 -22.01
CA SER A 667 11.46 8.04 -22.60
C SER A 667 12.58 7.49 -23.50
N LYS A 668 12.88 8.21 -24.59
CA LYS A 668 14.02 7.91 -25.49
C LYS A 668 15.37 7.80 -24.77
N VAL A 669 15.50 8.42 -23.59
CA VAL A 669 16.71 8.34 -22.75
C VAL A 669 16.91 6.93 -22.16
N TRP A 670 15.83 6.18 -21.94
CA TRP A 670 15.86 4.81 -21.42
C TRP A 670 16.04 3.75 -22.50
N SER A 671 15.54 4.01 -23.71
CA SER A 671 15.76 3.18 -24.90
C SER A 671 17.06 3.50 -25.65
N ASP A 672 17.96 4.30 -25.06
CA ASP A 672 19.27 4.60 -25.65
C ASP A 672 20.24 3.42 -25.58
N THR A 673 21.05 3.26 -26.61
CA THR A 673 22.00 2.14 -26.76
C THR A 673 23.31 2.27 -25.95
N ASP A 674 23.65 3.43 -25.36
CA ASP A 674 24.79 3.54 -24.42
C ASP A 674 24.31 3.34 -22.97
N PRO A 675 24.69 2.24 -22.27
CA PRO A 675 24.34 1.99 -20.88
C PRO A 675 24.80 3.09 -19.90
N ARG A 676 25.71 3.99 -20.31
CA ARG A 676 26.11 5.16 -19.51
C ARG A 676 24.99 6.19 -19.43
N VAL A 677 24.23 6.41 -20.51
CA VAL A 677 23.13 7.37 -20.55
C VAL A 677 22.06 6.97 -19.55
N THR A 678 21.65 5.70 -19.57
CA THR A 678 20.68 5.14 -18.63
C THR A 678 21.23 5.10 -17.20
N GLN A 679 22.47 4.66 -16.98
CA GLN A 679 23.07 4.64 -15.63
C GLN A 679 23.18 6.04 -15.00
N VAL A 680 23.53 7.07 -15.78
CA VAL A 680 23.56 8.47 -15.34
C VAL A 680 22.13 8.99 -15.06
N ALA A 681 21.15 8.61 -15.88
CA ALA A 681 19.75 8.95 -15.65
C ALA A 681 19.22 8.36 -14.33
N VAL A 682 19.42 7.05 -14.07
CA VAL A 682 19.07 6.42 -12.78
C VAL A 682 19.74 7.15 -11.61
N GLY A 683 21.03 7.48 -11.74
CA GLY A 683 21.80 8.19 -10.72
C GLY A 683 21.17 9.54 -10.35
N HIS A 684 20.83 10.36 -11.34
CA HIS A 684 20.20 11.66 -11.09
C HIS A 684 18.75 11.56 -10.60
N VAL A 685 17.96 10.60 -11.08
CA VAL A 685 16.61 10.37 -10.53
C VAL A 685 16.71 9.98 -9.05
N ALA A 686 17.64 9.10 -8.68
CA ALA A 686 17.89 8.73 -7.29
C ALA A 686 18.33 9.93 -6.42
N ASP A 687 19.29 10.74 -6.89
CA ASP A 687 19.72 11.97 -6.21
C ASP A 687 18.54 12.92 -5.94
N VAL A 688 17.61 13.05 -6.89
CA VAL A 688 16.49 13.99 -6.82
C VAL A 688 15.41 13.49 -5.86
N ILE A 689 15.17 12.17 -5.81
CA ILE A 689 14.31 11.56 -4.81
C ILE A 689 14.95 11.62 -3.41
N ALA A 690 16.27 11.51 -3.31
CA ALA A 690 17.03 11.75 -2.07
C ALA A 690 16.90 13.21 -1.60
N ASN A 691 17.03 14.18 -2.52
CA ASN A 691 16.86 15.61 -2.22
C ASN A 691 15.47 15.92 -1.64
N ASN A 692 14.41 15.27 -2.13
CA ASN A 692 13.06 15.42 -1.56
C ASN A 692 12.96 14.96 -0.10
N GLN A 693 13.84 14.07 0.38
CA GLN A 693 13.85 13.61 1.78
C GLN A 693 14.32 14.71 2.76
N TYR A 694 15.04 15.74 2.29
CA TYR A 694 15.34 16.92 3.13
C TYR A 694 14.08 17.67 3.57
N LEU A 695 12.95 17.51 2.87
CA LEU A 695 11.65 18.03 3.33
C LEU A 695 11.17 17.29 4.59
N ILE A 696 11.45 15.98 4.74
CA ILE A 696 11.21 15.22 5.97
C ILE A 696 12.08 15.76 7.10
N VAL A 697 13.35 16.09 6.82
CA VAL A 697 14.25 16.71 7.82
C VAL A 697 13.71 18.08 8.28
N ALA A 698 13.37 18.96 7.34
CA ALA A 698 12.82 20.29 7.64
C ALA A 698 11.51 20.21 8.44
N CYS A 699 10.60 19.33 8.03
CA CYS A 699 9.36 19.06 8.77
C CYS A 699 9.63 18.44 10.14
N GLY A 700 10.55 17.49 10.25
CA GLY A 700 10.97 16.89 11.52
C GLY A 700 11.52 17.92 12.51
N ILE A 701 12.32 18.88 12.04
CA ILE A 701 12.79 20.03 12.84
C ILE A 701 11.62 20.88 13.33
N VAL A 702 10.66 21.22 12.46
CA VAL A 702 9.47 22.01 12.85
C VAL A 702 8.61 21.26 13.88
N ALA A 703 8.43 19.94 13.72
CA ALA A 703 7.70 19.10 14.68
C ALA A 703 8.43 18.99 16.03
N PHE A 704 9.74 18.75 16.00
CA PHE A 704 10.61 18.69 17.18
C PHE A 704 10.59 19.99 17.97
N LEU A 705 10.85 21.13 17.31
CA LEU A 705 10.83 22.46 17.94
C LEU A 705 9.44 22.79 18.48
N SER A 706 8.37 22.44 17.76
CA SER A 706 7.00 22.59 18.26
C SER A 706 6.79 21.79 19.54
N GLY A 707 7.28 20.54 19.60
CA GLY A 707 7.26 19.70 20.80
C GLY A 707 8.05 20.30 21.97
N CYS A 708 9.24 20.86 21.72
CA CYS A 708 10.03 21.56 22.74
C CYS A 708 9.29 22.78 23.30
N PHE A 709 8.62 23.56 22.45
CA PHE A 709 7.85 24.75 22.84
C PHE A 709 6.41 24.45 23.32
N MET A 710 5.91 23.22 23.23
CA MET A 710 4.65 22.82 23.86
C MET A 710 4.74 22.98 25.38
N LYS A 711 3.58 23.00 26.05
CA LYS A 711 3.57 23.02 27.50
C LYS A 711 3.81 21.61 28.05
N TRP A 712 4.78 21.48 28.95
CA TRP A 712 5.11 20.22 29.65
C TRP A 712 4.17 19.97 30.85
N GLU A 713 2.90 20.36 30.71
CA GLU A 713 1.85 20.18 31.72
C GLU A 713 1.24 18.76 31.65
N LYS A 714 0.62 18.31 32.75
CA LYS A 714 -0.17 17.07 32.76
C LYS A 714 -1.64 17.40 32.53
N LEU A 715 -2.20 16.87 31.45
CA LEU A 715 -3.63 16.94 31.15
C LEU A 715 -4.38 15.83 31.89
N ASP A 716 -5.56 16.16 32.42
CA ASP A 716 -6.49 15.16 32.97
C ASP A 716 -7.42 14.65 31.87
N PHE A 717 -7.45 13.33 31.69
CA PHE A 717 -8.35 12.62 30.77
C PHE A 717 -9.48 11.87 31.52
N GLY A 718 -9.69 12.16 32.80
CA GLY A 718 -10.86 11.73 33.59
C GLY A 718 -10.79 10.33 34.20
N ARG A 719 -9.83 9.48 33.79
CA ARG A 719 -9.70 8.08 34.23
C ARG A 719 -9.62 7.88 35.76
N GLY A 720 -9.17 8.89 36.52
CA GLY A 720 -9.01 8.77 37.97
C GLY A 720 -10.30 8.70 38.80
N LYS A 721 -11.48 8.98 38.21
CA LYS A 721 -12.75 9.12 38.95
C LYS A 721 -13.70 7.92 38.90
N GLN A 722 -13.29 6.80 38.30
CA GLN A 722 -14.12 5.57 38.21
C GLN A 722 -13.71 4.46 39.19
N ALA A 723 -12.70 4.66 40.04
CA ALA A 723 -12.23 3.65 40.99
C ALA A 723 -12.97 3.65 42.34
N THR A 724 -13.92 4.55 42.57
CA THR A 724 -14.63 4.73 43.85
C THR A 724 -16.10 5.17 43.66
N LYS A 725 -16.93 4.25 43.16
CA LYS A 725 -18.39 4.24 43.35
C LYS A 725 -18.92 2.81 43.31
#